data_AF-A0A7Z7IJB1-F1
#
_entry.id   AF-A0A7Z7IJB1-F1
#
_cell.length_a   1.000
_cell.length_b   1.000
_cell.length_c   1.000
_cell.angle_alpha   90.00
_cell.angle_beta   90.00
_cell.angle_gamma   90.00
#
_symmetry.space_group_name_H-M   'P 1'
#
loop_
_entity.id
_entity.type
_entity.pdbx_description
1 polymer ?
#
loop_
_entity_poly.entity_id
_entity_poly.type
_entity_poly.pdbx_seq_one_letter_code
_entity_poly.pdbx_strand_id
1 'polypeptide(L)'
;MLSLGDRLDYTVGAKAANLLDEEFGIRTVDDLLRHYPRSYTESASRLGSERPEPGEHITLIDTITSAVMQSAKKDPSKKFLRVTLGSPRNKVTATFFNPRFISKGLTKDTKVMLSGEVSYYKGAMQLTHPAFLILDSPDGKHHGTKSMKAIADVSQANSSEDLISAFERRFFPIYPASTKMQSWDIFRCVRQVLDVLDPVSDPLPDALRAEHGLISEDEALRAIHLAESESERERARERLTFDEAVGLQWALVARRHGELSESGPPAPRRSDGLAAELLARLPFELTAGQREVLDVLSDGLAATRPLNRLLQGEVGSGKTIVAVLAMLQMVDAGYQCALLAPTEVLAAQHLRSIRDVLGPLAMGGQLGGAENATRVALLTGSMTAGQKKQIRAEIAGGQVGIVIGTHALLQEAVDFHNLGMVVVDEQHRFGVEQRDQLRAKAPAGITPHLLVMTATPIPRTVALTVYGDLETSTLRELPLGRQPIATNVIFVKDKPAWLDRAWQRIIEEASAGRQAYVVAPRIDESDDGDSQEGGRPSATAEGLLARLRSAELADLRLALMHGRLSADDKDTAMAAFRVGEVDVLVCTTVIEVGVDVPNATVMLVMDADRFGISQLHQLRGRIGRGEHPSVCLLASWVPPDSPSGQRLRAVAGTMDGFALADLDLKERKEGDVLGRNQSGKAITLRLLSLAEHEEYIVAARDFCIQAYENPNNPELALLAARFTNTDRIEYLDKS
;
A
#
# COMPACT_ATOMS: atom_id res chain seq x y z
N MET A 1 -12.14 37.75 10.63
CA MET A 1 -12.79 36.43 10.66
C MET A 1 -11.88 35.53 9.86
N LEU A 2 -11.31 34.54 10.53
CA LEU A 2 -10.34 33.62 9.94
C LEU A 2 -11.06 32.29 9.69
N SER A 3 -11.02 31.81 8.45
CA SER A 3 -11.61 30.52 8.05
C SER A 3 -10.52 29.45 7.85
N LEU A 4 -10.92 28.18 7.83
CA LEU A 4 -10.00 27.06 7.57
C LEU A 4 -9.34 27.13 6.16
N GLY A 5 -10.01 27.73 5.18
CA GLY A 5 -9.50 27.87 3.81
C GLY A 5 -8.48 28.99 3.63
N ASP A 6 -8.30 29.87 4.63
CA ASP A 6 -7.48 31.06 4.50
C ASP A 6 -5.98 30.71 4.44
N ARG A 7 -5.22 31.53 3.71
CA ARG A 7 -3.76 31.37 3.60
C ARG A 7 -3.04 31.80 4.89
N LEU A 8 -1.98 31.07 5.25
CA LEU A 8 -1.21 31.28 6.47
C LEU A 8 -0.36 32.56 6.49
N ASP A 9 -0.01 33.10 5.33
CA ASP A 9 0.84 34.30 5.24
C ASP A 9 0.21 35.52 5.90
N TYR A 10 -1.12 35.61 5.92
CA TYR A 10 -1.87 36.69 6.56
C TYR A 10 -2.00 36.55 8.09
N THR A 11 -1.80 35.34 8.65
CA THR A 11 -2.02 35.06 10.07
C THR A 11 -0.72 34.92 10.86
N VAL A 12 0.17 34.03 10.43
CA VAL A 12 1.44 33.73 11.15
C VAL A 12 2.62 34.55 10.61
N GLY A 13 2.40 35.29 9.53
CA GLY A 13 3.38 36.14 8.85
C GLY A 13 4.22 35.39 7.82
N ALA A 14 4.58 36.09 6.73
CA ALA A 14 5.22 35.51 5.54
C ALA A 14 6.49 34.68 5.83
N LYS A 15 7.29 35.06 6.83
CA LYS A 15 8.52 34.33 7.17
C LYS A 15 8.24 32.93 7.74
N ALA A 16 7.25 32.80 8.62
CA ALA A 16 6.88 31.52 9.21
C ALA A 16 6.09 30.68 8.20
N ALA A 17 5.18 31.31 7.45
CA ALA A 17 4.40 30.65 6.41
C ALA A 17 5.29 30.04 5.31
N ASN A 18 6.31 30.78 4.83
CA ASN A 18 7.24 30.25 3.81
C ASN A 18 8.05 29.05 4.31
N LEU A 19 8.47 29.06 5.58
CA LEU A 19 9.19 27.92 6.17
C LEU A 19 8.29 26.69 6.34
N LEU A 20 7.02 26.89 6.70
CA LEU A 20 6.01 25.83 6.80
C LEU A 20 5.70 25.19 5.44
N ASP A 21 5.63 25.99 4.37
CA ASP A 21 5.44 25.49 3.01
C ASP A 21 6.71 24.77 2.49
N GLU A 22 7.90 25.35 2.66
CA GLU A 22 9.16 24.77 2.20
C GLU A 22 9.47 23.42 2.87
N GLU A 23 9.24 23.30 4.18
CA GLU A 23 9.64 22.11 4.95
C GLU A 23 8.54 21.04 5.01
N PHE A 24 7.26 21.45 5.02
CA PHE A 24 6.13 20.54 5.24
C PHE A 24 4.99 20.66 4.21
N GLY A 25 5.06 21.62 3.28
CA GLY A 25 4.00 21.87 2.30
C GLY A 25 2.71 22.45 2.91
N ILE A 26 2.80 23.07 4.09
CA ILE A 26 1.66 23.63 4.83
C ILE A 26 1.40 25.07 4.35
N ARG A 27 0.22 25.35 3.78
CA ARG A 27 -0.11 26.64 3.14
C ARG A 27 -1.35 27.33 3.71
N THR A 28 -2.31 26.55 4.19
CA THR A 28 -3.62 27.01 4.68
C THR A 28 -3.77 26.83 6.18
N VAL A 29 -4.75 27.49 6.77
CA VAL A 29 -5.14 27.29 8.17
C VAL A 29 -5.48 25.82 8.45
N ASP A 30 -6.25 25.17 7.56
CA ASP A 30 -6.56 23.73 7.63
C ASP A 30 -5.30 22.86 7.63
N ASP A 31 -4.29 23.18 6.80
CA ASP A 31 -3.02 22.43 6.77
C ASP A 31 -2.30 22.43 8.12
N LEU A 32 -2.27 23.59 8.78
CA LEU A 32 -1.55 23.79 10.03
C LEU A 32 -2.27 23.09 11.19
N LEU A 33 -3.59 23.25 11.30
CA LEU A 33 -4.40 22.63 12.36
C LEU A 33 -4.52 21.12 12.19
N ARG A 34 -4.24 20.59 11.00
CA ARG A 34 -4.21 19.15 10.79
C ARG A 34 -2.84 18.54 10.86
N HIS A 35 -1.80 19.35 11.06
CA HIS A 35 -0.46 18.89 11.41
C HIS A 35 -0.44 18.44 12.87
N TYR A 36 -0.87 17.20 13.11
CA TYR A 36 -1.10 16.72 14.46
C TYR A 36 0.19 16.43 15.25
N PRO A 37 0.14 16.54 16.59
CA PRO A 37 1.24 16.09 17.45
C PRO A 37 1.45 14.58 17.35
N ARG A 38 2.70 14.14 17.12
CA ARG A 38 3.12 12.73 17.14
C ARG A 38 3.07 12.16 18.55
N SER A 39 3.43 12.95 19.54
CA SER A 39 3.41 12.56 20.95
C SER A 39 3.13 13.75 21.85
N TYR A 40 2.90 13.45 23.11
CA TYR A 40 2.62 14.44 24.14
C TYR A 40 3.54 14.19 25.31
N THR A 41 4.23 15.23 25.78
CA THR A 41 5.06 15.13 26.99
C THR A 41 4.28 15.63 28.19
N GLU A 42 4.13 14.76 29.18
CA GLU A 42 3.74 15.20 30.51
C GLU A 42 4.94 15.80 31.23
N SER A 43 4.75 16.95 31.88
CA SER A 43 5.74 17.51 32.80
C SER A 43 6.10 16.44 33.84
N ALA A 44 7.38 16.09 33.88
CA ALA A 44 8.06 15.13 34.77
C ALA A 44 8.05 13.65 34.33
N SER A 45 9.14 13.27 33.67
CA SER A 45 9.69 11.90 33.60
C SER A 45 8.79 10.82 32.96
N ARG A 46 9.05 10.54 31.69
CA ARG A 46 9.13 9.19 31.14
C ARG A 46 9.60 9.33 29.68
N LEU A 47 10.89 9.09 29.46
CA LEU A 47 11.24 8.35 28.25
C LEU A 47 10.34 7.10 28.29
N GLY A 48 9.51 6.92 27.26
CA GLY A 48 8.74 5.68 27.11
C GLY A 48 9.66 4.47 27.16
N SER A 49 9.08 3.27 27.20
CA SER A 49 9.81 2.00 27.10
C SER A 49 10.72 1.91 25.86
N GLU A 50 10.50 2.76 24.85
CA GLU A 50 11.27 2.84 23.62
C GLU A 50 12.32 3.96 23.65
N ARG A 51 13.53 3.64 23.21
CA ARG A 51 14.65 4.58 23.07
C ARG A 51 14.58 5.23 21.68
N PRO A 52 14.58 6.57 21.56
CA PRO A 52 14.55 7.26 20.27
C PRO A 52 15.75 6.87 19.40
N GLU A 53 15.60 6.86 18.08
CA GLU A 53 16.67 6.45 17.17
C GLU A 53 17.80 7.51 17.12
N PRO A 54 19.07 7.11 16.91
CA PRO A 54 20.15 8.07 16.67
C PRO A 54 19.82 8.96 15.46
N GLY A 55 19.94 10.28 15.60
CA GLY A 55 19.59 11.26 14.56
C GLY A 55 18.19 11.87 14.70
N GLU A 56 17.35 11.35 15.59
CA GLU A 56 16.02 11.91 15.86
C GLU A 56 16.13 13.23 16.67
N HIS A 57 15.37 14.25 16.30
CA HIS A 57 15.34 15.52 17.03
C HIS A 57 14.30 15.46 18.14
N ILE A 58 14.73 15.56 19.41
CA ILE A 58 13.84 15.48 20.57
C ILE A 58 13.82 16.76 21.38
N THR A 59 12.78 16.92 22.18
CA THR A 59 12.61 18.00 23.15
C THR A 59 12.34 17.41 24.54
N LEU A 60 13.08 17.86 25.54
CA LEU A 60 13.03 17.39 26.91
C LEU A 60 12.86 18.57 27.87
N ILE A 61 11.99 18.43 28.86
CA ILE A 61 11.82 19.40 29.95
C ILE A 61 12.13 18.67 31.25
N ASP A 62 13.19 19.09 31.94
CA ASP A 62 13.60 18.46 33.20
C ASP A 62 14.47 19.41 34.04
N THR A 63 14.68 19.05 35.29
CA THR A 63 15.55 19.76 36.22
C THR A 63 16.99 19.25 36.10
N ILE A 64 17.94 20.17 36.07
CA ILE A 64 19.37 19.83 35.98
C ILE A 64 19.83 19.12 37.26
N THR A 65 20.19 17.84 37.14
CA THR A 65 20.73 17.05 38.25
C THR A 65 22.22 17.31 38.48
N SER A 66 22.96 17.64 37.41
CA SER A 66 24.39 17.91 37.45
C SER A 66 24.80 18.81 36.29
N ALA A 67 25.64 19.81 36.56
CA ALA A 67 26.26 20.68 35.56
C ALA A 67 27.77 20.74 35.84
N VAL A 68 28.58 20.19 34.94
CA VAL A 68 30.03 20.09 35.10
C VAL A 68 30.75 20.70 33.90
N MET A 69 31.69 21.59 34.18
CA MET A 69 32.59 22.14 33.15
C MET A 69 33.80 21.23 32.99
N GLN A 70 34.05 20.76 31.77
CA GLN A 70 35.15 19.85 31.44
C GLN A 70 36.02 20.44 30.33
N SER A 71 37.32 20.13 30.36
CA SER A 71 38.25 20.48 29.28
C SER A 71 38.36 19.32 28.28
N ALA A 72 38.48 19.64 26.99
CA ALA A 72 38.66 18.65 25.94
C ALA A 72 40.00 17.91 26.12
N LYS A 73 39.99 16.56 26.02
CA LYS A 73 41.18 15.72 26.20
C LYS A 73 42.33 16.03 25.21
N LYS A 74 42.01 16.51 24.00
CA LYS A 74 42.98 16.82 22.95
C LYS A 74 43.48 18.28 22.98
N ASP A 75 42.77 19.18 23.65
CA ASP A 75 43.10 20.61 23.70
C ASP A 75 42.57 21.22 25.02
N PRO A 76 43.42 21.36 26.06
CA PRO A 76 43.02 21.86 27.37
C PRO A 76 42.41 23.27 27.37
N SER A 77 42.62 24.03 26.29
CA SER A 77 42.10 25.40 26.13
C SER A 77 40.61 25.43 25.79
N LYS A 78 40.05 24.34 25.25
CA LYS A 78 38.62 24.23 24.89
C LYS A 78 37.82 23.62 26.03
N LYS A 79 37.05 24.47 26.72
CA LYS A 79 36.10 24.07 27.76
C LYS A 79 34.71 23.82 27.16
N PHE A 80 34.03 22.78 27.64
CA PHE A 80 32.63 22.49 27.32
C PHE A 80 31.85 22.28 28.61
N LEU A 81 30.57 22.65 28.59
CA LEU A 81 29.65 22.44 29.71
C LEU A 81 28.85 21.17 29.43
N ARG A 82 28.87 20.24 30.38
CA ARG A 82 28.06 19.04 30.36
C ARG A 82 26.95 19.15 31.40
N VAL A 83 25.72 19.14 30.93
CA VAL A 83 24.50 19.16 31.75
C VAL A 83 23.88 17.78 31.72
N THR A 84 23.47 17.25 32.87
CA THR A 84 22.78 15.97 32.99
C THR A 84 21.37 16.16 33.49
N LEU A 85 20.41 15.61 32.75
CA LEU A 85 18.99 15.54 33.06
C LEU A 85 18.58 14.10 33.38
N GLY A 86 17.48 13.93 34.09
CA GLY A 86 16.87 12.62 34.35
C GLY A 86 17.37 11.87 35.59
N SER A 87 16.59 10.87 35.98
CA SER A 87 16.88 9.96 37.10
C SER A 87 18.03 8.98 36.78
N PRO A 88 18.65 8.32 37.79
CA PRO A 88 19.83 7.45 37.60
C PRO A 88 19.70 6.35 36.53
N ARG A 89 18.47 5.91 36.23
CA ARG A 89 18.15 4.88 35.22
C ARG A 89 18.00 5.42 33.78
N ASN A 90 17.66 6.70 33.60
CA ASN A 90 17.40 7.33 32.29
C ASN A 90 18.15 8.67 32.19
N LYS A 91 19.49 8.61 32.25
CA LYS A 91 20.34 9.81 32.20
C LYS A 91 20.46 10.33 30.77
N VAL A 92 20.13 11.61 30.56
CA VAL A 92 20.37 12.32 29.30
C VAL A 92 21.46 13.38 29.52
N THR A 93 22.45 13.42 28.63
CA THR A 93 23.59 14.33 28.76
C THR A 93 23.61 15.35 27.64
N ALA A 94 23.39 16.63 27.95
CA ALA A 94 23.55 17.72 27.00
C ALA A 94 24.96 18.32 27.06
N THR A 95 25.62 18.45 25.92
CA THR A 95 26.97 19.01 25.83
C THR A 95 26.97 20.32 25.04
N PHE A 96 27.42 21.40 25.69
CA PHE A 96 27.54 22.73 25.09
C PHE A 96 29.01 23.09 24.88
N PHE A 97 29.39 23.32 23.63
CA PHE A 97 30.72 23.81 23.28
C PHE A 97 30.75 25.34 23.37
N ASN A 98 31.79 25.92 23.97
CA ASN A 98 31.94 27.37 24.21
C ASN A 98 31.00 27.99 25.29
N PRO A 99 31.06 27.54 26.55
CA PRO A 99 30.04 27.81 27.56
C PRO A 99 30.10 29.17 28.27
N ARG A 100 30.98 30.11 27.87
CA ARG A 100 31.30 31.34 28.64
C ARG A 100 30.07 32.18 29.05
N PHE A 101 29.02 32.19 28.24
CA PHE A 101 27.76 32.90 28.51
C PHE A 101 26.63 31.98 29.01
N ILE A 102 26.73 30.68 28.76
CA ILE A 102 25.69 29.67 29.03
C ILE A 102 25.82 29.11 30.46
N SER A 103 27.04 29.01 30.98
CA SER A 103 27.33 28.41 32.29
C SER A 103 26.76 29.17 33.50
N LYS A 104 26.37 30.43 33.32
CA LYS A 104 25.77 31.24 34.40
C LYS A 104 24.30 30.91 34.66
N GLY A 105 23.58 30.36 33.69
CA GLY A 105 22.15 30.04 33.82
C GLY A 105 21.84 28.54 33.89
N LEU A 106 22.71 27.67 33.37
CA LEU A 106 22.53 26.21 33.44
C LEU A 106 23.24 25.64 34.68
N THR A 107 22.66 25.90 35.86
CA THR A 107 23.15 25.40 37.15
C THR A 107 22.35 24.20 37.65
N LYS A 108 22.86 23.52 38.68
CA LYS A 108 22.12 22.45 39.36
C LYS A 108 20.80 22.99 39.92
N ASP A 109 19.75 22.16 39.89
CA ASP A 109 18.40 22.46 40.40
C ASP A 109 17.63 23.53 39.59
N THR A 110 18.14 23.90 38.41
CA THR A 110 17.44 24.78 37.45
C THR A 110 16.57 23.94 36.52
N LYS A 111 15.28 24.30 36.37
CA LYS A 111 14.37 23.68 35.40
C LYS A 111 14.63 24.23 34.01
N VAL A 112 14.91 23.34 33.07
CA VAL A 112 15.31 23.71 31.71
C VAL A 112 14.60 22.87 30.67
N MET A 113 14.32 23.49 29.54
CA MET A 113 13.88 22.83 28.33
C MET A 113 15.07 22.72 27.38
N LEU A 114 15.37 21.52 26.91
CA LEU A 114 16.43 21.24 25.93
C LEU A 114 15.82 20.61 24.68
N SER A 115 16.20 21.08 23.51
CA SER A 115 15.87 20.40 22.26
C SER A 115 17.07 20.24 21.35
N GLY A 116 17.29 19.03 20.85
CA GLY A 116 18.39 18.74 19.95
C GLY A 116 18.32 17.33 19.39
N GLU A 117 19.26 17.03 18.50
CA GLU A 117 19.44 15.72 17.88
C GLU A 117 20.00 14.70 18.89
N VAL A 118 19.37 13.52 18.92
CA VAL A 118 19.75 12.39 19.76
C VAL A 118 20.98 11.70 19.18
N SER A 119 21.99 11.53 20.02
CA SER A 119 23.07 10.59 19.74
C SER A 119 23.34 9.72 20.96
N TYR A 120 24.02 8.59 20.75
CA TYR A 120 24.35 7.66 21.83
C TYR A 120 25.87 7.54 21.98
N TYR A 121 26.36 7.67 23.21
CA TYR A 121 27.76 7.43 23.54
C TYR A 121 27.86 6.45 24.72
N LYS A 122 28.48 5.28 24.49
CA LYS A 122 28.55 4.18 25.46
C LYS A 122 27.18 3.77 26.03
N GLY A 123 26.14 3.79 25.19
CA GLY A 123 24.77 3.44 25.56
C GLY A 123 24.01 4.51 26.36
N ALA A 124 24.62 5.67 26.66
CA ALA A 124 23.94 6.81 27.26
C ALA A 124 23.51 7.82 26.20
N MET A 125 22.28 8.33 26.32
CA MET A 125 21.73 9.34 25.42
C MET A 125 22.42 10.69 25.64
N GLN A 126 22.82 11.35 24.55
CA GLN A 126 23.42 12.66 24.59
C GLN A 126 22.85 13.59 23.52
N LEU A 127 22.73 14.87 23.89
CA LEU A 127 22.35 15.96 22.99
C LEU A 127 23.56 16.85 22.76
N THR A 128 23.91 17.06 21.49
CA THR A 128 25.07 17.89 21.13
C THR A 128 24.59 19.28 20.75
N HIS A 129 25.02 20.29 21.52
CA HIS A 129 24.66 21.69 21.32
C HIS A 129 23.14 21.99 21.20
N PRO A 130 22.28 21.41 22.08
CA PRO A 130 20.84 21.61 21.96
C PRO A 130 20.44 23.07 22.15
N ALA A 131 19.32 23.47 21.53
CA ALA A 131 18.62 24.69 21.90
C ALA A 131 18.13 24.57 23.35
N PHE A 132 18.21 25.65 24.13
CA PHE A 132 17.80 25.64 25.53
C PHE A 132 17.00 26.87 25.94
N LEU A 133 16.11 26.68 26.89
CA LEU A 133 15.38 27.72 27.59
C LEU A 133 15.33 27.41 29.08
N ILE A 134 15.67 28.40 29.90
CA ILE A 134 15.55 28.33 31.36
C ILE A 134 14.14 28.73 31.73
N LEU A 135 13.41 27.83 32.39
CA LEU A 135 12.01 28.01 32.76
C LEU A 135 11.90 28.75 34.11
N ASP A 136 12.80 28.47 35.05
CA ASP A 136 12.79 29.06 36.41
C ASP A 136 13.94 30.06 36.57
N SER A 137 13.81 31.26 36.01
CA SER A 137 14.82 32.32 36.11
C SER A 137 14.53 33.25 37.30
N PRO A 138 15.44 33.42 38.29
CA PRO A 138 15.21 34.23 39.49
C PRO A 138 15.06 35.75 39.22
N ASP A 139 15.48 36.23 38.05
CA ASP A 139 15.44 37.65 37.68
C ASP A 139 14.21 38.01 36.80
N GLY A 140 13.29 37.07 36.55
CA GLY A 140 12.12 37.28 35.68
C GLY A 140 12.46 37.48 34.18
N LYS A 141 13.74 37.36 33.80
CA LYS A 141 14.21 37.46 32.41
C LYS A 141 14.45 36.08 31.80
N HIS A 142 13.98 35.89 30.57
CA HIS A 142 14.18 34.64 29.82
C HIS A 142 15.64 34.49 29.36
N HIS A 143 16.30 33.44 29.85
CA HIS A 143 17.65 33.06 29.44
C HIS A 143 17.61 31.79 28.58
N GLY A 144 18.00 31.90 27.31
CA GLY A 144 18.02 30.80 26.35
C GLY A 144 18.82 31.12 25.08
N THR A 145 18.85 30.18 24.13
CA THR A 145 19.40 30.41 22.78
C THR A 145 18.63 31.52 22.05
N LYS A 146 19.25 32.20 21.06
CA LYS A 146 18.60 33.30 20.30
C LYS A 146 17.25 32.88 19.69
N SER A 147 17.16 31.64 19.20
CA SER A 147 15.91 31.03 18.72
C SER A 147 14.84 30.99 19.82
N MET A 148 15.19 30.55 21.02
CA MET A 148 14.29 30.41 22.17
C MET A 148 13.93 31.76 22.83
N LYS A 149 14.83 32.75 22.79
CA LYS A 149 14.58 34.11 23.34
C LYS A 149 13.64 34.95 22.48
N ALA A 150 13.82 34.92 21.15
CA ALA A 150 12.95 35.65 20.23
C ALA A 150 11.48 35.21 20.32
N ILE A 151 11.21 34.03 20.88
CA ILE A 151 9.88 33.48 21.12
C ILE A 151 9.25 34.06 22.39
N ALA A 152 10.06 34.35 23.42
CA ALA A 152 9.61 34.95 24.66
C ALA A 152 9.45 36.48 24.58
N ASP A 153 10.12 37.12 23.62
CA ASP A 153 10.06 38.57 23.42
C ASP A 153 8.90 39.00 22.47
N VAL A 154 8.53 38.18 21.47
CA VAL A 154 7.45 38.54 20.51
C VAL A 154 6.04 38.39 21.12
N SER A 155 5.91 37.61 22.19
CA SER A 155 4.70 37.45 22.97
C SER A 155 4.40 38.62 23.92
N GLN A 156 5.27 39.62 24.02
CA GLN A 156 4.98 40.83 24.82
C GLN A 156 3.81 41.68 24.28
N ALA A 157 3.24 41.31 23.12
CA ALA A 157 2.06 41.98 22.59
C ALA A 157 0.74 41.61 23.30
N ASN A 158 0.67 40.49 24.03
CA ASN A 158 -0.50 40.10 24.84
C ASN A 158 -0.03 39.57 26.20
N SER A 159 -0.45 40.25 27.28
CA SER A 159 -0.36 39.88 28.71
C SER A 159 0.76 38.89 29.11
N SER A 160 1.76 39.43 29.82
CA SER A 160 2.93 38.75 30.40
C SER A 160 2.67 37.56 31.35
N GLU A 161 1.42 37.19 31.62
CA GLU A 161 1.03 36.10 32.53
C GLU A 161 0.63 34.79 31.80
N ASP A 162 0.31 34.82 30.50
CA ASP A 162 -0.29 33.67 29.79
C ASP A 162 0.71 32.63 29.26
N LEU A 163 2.00 32.96 29.16
CA LEU A 163 3.01 32.00 28.69
C LEU A 163 3.61 31.15 29.80
N ILE A 164 3.88 31.74 30.97
CA ILE A 164 4.39 30.98 32.11
C ILE A 164 3.33 29.95 32.52
N SER A 165 2.05 30.32 32.53
CA SER A 165 0.94 29.39 32.77
C SER A 165 0.83 28.31 31.69
N ALA A 166 1.14 28.60 30.42
CA ALA A 166 1.16 27.62 29.33
C ALA A 166 2.35 26.63 29.39
N PHE A 167 3.48 27.03 29.96
CA PHE A 167 4.64 26.16 30.21
C PHE A 167 4.61 25.47 31.58
N GLU A 168 3.79 25.96 32.51
CA GLU A 168 3.41 25.30 33.76
C GLU A 168 2.32 24.23 33.57
N ARG A 169 1.66 24.21 32.39
CA ARG A 169 0.71 23.14 32.05
C ARG A 169 1.38 21.79 32.14
N ARG A 170 0.59 20.82 32.55
CA ARG A 170 1.01 19.43 32.75
C ARG A 170 1.42 18.74 31.43
N PHE A 171 1.22 19.40 30.29
CA PHE A 171 1.17 18.82 28.96
C PHE A 171 1.83 19.71 27.88
N PHE A 172 2.62 19.13 26.98
CA PHE A 172 3.18 19.80 25.79
C PHE A 172 3.09 18.92 24.53
N PRO A 173 2.53 19.41 23.41
CA PRO A 173 2.46 18.66 22.16
C PRO A 173 3.78 18.64 21.38
N ILE A 174 4.16 17.46 20.91
CA ILE A 174 5.36 17.24 20.09
C ILE A 174 4.93 16.95 18.64
N TYR A 175 5.27 17.87 17.74
CA TYR A 175 4.97 17.79 16.32
C TYR A 175 6.14 17.18 15.52
N PRO A 176 5.87 16.57 14.36
CA PRO A 176 6.90 16.32 13.36
C PRO A 176 7.61 17.63 13.01
N ALA A 177 8.91 17.70 13.28
CA ALA A 177 9.72 18.92 13.21
C ALA A 177 10.92 18.75 12.26
N SER A 178 11.47 19.86 11.78
CA SER A 178 12.68 19.91 10.96
C SER A 178 13.77 20.75 11.65
N THR A 179 14.99 20.73 11.11
CA THR A 179 16.10 21.55 11.64
C THR A 179 15.79 23.05 11.59
N LYS A 180 15.01 23.49 10.59
CA LYS A 180 14.60 24.89 10.43
C LYS A 180 13.31 25.25 11.17
N MET A 181 12.41 24.29 11.36
CA MET A 181 11.08 24.53 11.95
C MET A 181 10.81 23.52 13.06
N GLN A 182 10.89 23.99 14.30
CA GLN A 182 10.89 23.12 15.46
C GLN A 182 9.48 22.91 16.01
N SER A 183 9.27 21.86 16.81
CA SER A 183 7.94 21.52 17.36
C SER A 183 7.25 22.68 18.07
N TRP A 184 8.01 23.53 18.76
CA TRP A 184 7.44 24.71 19.45
C TRP A 184 7.13 25.86 18.49
N ASP A 185 7.85 26.00 17.38
CA ASP A 185 7.58 27.04 16.38
C ASP A 185 6.25 26.71 15.68
N ILE A 186 6.02 25.42 15.43
CA ILE A 186 4.75 24.88 14.95
C ILE A 186 3.64 25.11 15.98
N PHE A 187 3.84 24.71 17.23
CA PHE A 187 2.83 24.92 18.30
C PHE A 187 2.45 26.40 18.46
N ARG A 188 3.42 27.30 18.36
CA ARG A 188 3.18 28.74 18.39
C ARG A 188 2.29 29.19 17.24
N CYS A 189 2.58 28.75 16.01
CA CYS A 189 1.76 29.06 14.85
C CYS A 189 0.33 28.52 15.04
N VAL A 190 0.18 27.29 15.54
CA VAL A 190 -1.12 26.67 15.84
C VAL A 190 -1.90 27.50 16.85
N ARG A 191 -1.29 27.91 17.97
CA ARG A 191 -1.95 28.76 18.98
C ARG A 191 -2.39 30.10 18.41
N GLN A 192 -1.50 30.77 17.69
CA GLN A 192 -1.80 32.06 17.06
C GLN A 192 -2.99 31.97 16.12
N VAL A 193 -3.12 30.86 15.39
CA VAL A 193 -4.29 30.60 14.53
C VAL A 193 -5.53 30.29 15.36
N LEU A 194 -5.45 29.38 16.34
CA LEU A 194 -6.61 28.99 17.17
C LEU A 194 -7.19 30.15 18.00
N ASP A 195 -6.37 31.12 18.40
CA ASP A 195 -6.78 32.30 19.18
C ASP A 195 -7.66 33.27 18.36
N VAL A 196 -7.55 33.24 17.02
CA VAL A 196 -8.30 34.13 16.10
C VAL A 196 -9.24 33.36 15.16
N LEU A 197 -9.28 32.03 15.27
CA LEU A 197 -10.14 31.15 14.48
C LEU A 197 -11.57 31.18 15.02
N ASP A 198 -12.51 31.57 14.15
CA ASP A 198 -13.94 31.51 14.44
C ASP A 198 -14.40 30.05 14.63
N PRO A 199 -15.51 29.79 15.34
CA PRO A 199 -16.03 28.42 15.50
C PRO A 199 -16.21 27.71 14.15
N VAL A 200 -15.59 26.54 14.01
CA VAL A 200 -15.66 25.73 12.79
C VAL A 200 -17.03 25.05 12.69
N SER A 201 -17.67 25.19 11.53
CA SER A 201 -18.93 24.49 11.21
C SER A 201 -18.66 23.00 11.01
N ASP A 202 -19.56 22.14 11.45
CA ASP A 202 -19.34 20.70 11.45
C ASP A 202 -19.80 20.06 10.13
N PRO A 203 -18.90 19.41 9.35
CA PRO A 203 -19.26 18.73 8.09
C PRO A 203 -20.16 17.51 8.30
N LEU A 204 -20.23 16.98 9.52
CA LEU A 204 -20.97 15.76 9.84
C LEU A 204 -22.34 16.09 10.45
N PRO A 205 -23.44 15.49 9.96
CA PRO A 205 -24.76 15.66 10.57
C PRO A 205 -24.78 15.20 12.03
N ASP A 206 -25.58 15.89 12.86
CA ASP A 206 -25.76 15.57 14.29
C ASP A 206 -26.12 14.11 14.55
N ALA A 207 -26.93 13.50 13.66
CA ALA A 207 -27.32 12.10 13.75
C ALA A 207 -26.11 11.15 13.65
N LEU A 208 -25.21 11.39 12.69
CA LEU A 208 -24.01 10.57 12.49
C LEU A 208 -23.02 10.73 13.66
N ARG A 209 -22.89 11.96 14.18
CA ARG A 209 -22.06 12.22 15.37
C ARG A 209 -22.61 11.51 16.60
N ALA A 210 -23.92 11.56 16.81
CA ALA A 210 -24.57 10.88 17.94
C ALA A 210 -24.45 9.36 17.87
N GLU A 211 -24.57 8.78 16.67
CA GLU A 211 -24.43 7.33 16.43
C GLU A 211 -23.04 6.81 16.80
N HIS A 212 -21.99 7.53 16.40
CA HIS A 212 -20.59 7.14 16.65
C HIS A 212 -19.99 7.77 17.91
N GLY A 213 -20.74 8.55 18.69
CA GLY A 213 -20.26 9.21 19.91
C GLY A 213 -19.19 10.29 19.66
N LEU A 214 -19.20 10.92 18.49
CA LEU A 214 -18.16 11.86 18.06
C LEU A 214 -18.41 13.28 18.58
N ILE A 215 -17.35 13.93 19.06
CA ILE A 215 -17.34 15.37 19.40
C ILE A 215 -17.40 16.25 18.13
N SER A 216 -17.61 17.56 18.26
CA SER A 216 -17.66 18.46 17.08
C SER A 216 -16.28 18.67 16.44
N GLU A 217 -16.25 19.13 15.18
CA GLU A 217 -14.98 19.39 14.47
C GLU A 217 -14.16 20.46 15.18
N ASP A 218 -14.79 21.57 15.59
CA ASP A 218 -14.14 22.66 16.32
C ASP A 218 -13.54 22.16 17.65
N GLU A 219 -14.30 21.35 18.40
CA GLU A 219 -13.82 20.75 19.65
C GLU A 219 -12.62 19.82 19.40
N ALA A 220 -12.67 18.99 18.35
CA ALA A 220 -11.60 18.05 18.04
C ALA A 220 -10.30 18.75 17.60
N LEU A 221 -10.40 19.74 16.70
CA LEU A 221 -9.24 20.52 16.24
C LEU A 221 -8.58 21.29 17.39
N ARG A 222 -9.36 21.82 18.33
CA ARG A 222 -8.81 22.49 19.52
C ARG A 222 -8.23 21.48 20.51
N ALA A 223 -8.94 20.39 20.79
CA ALA A 223 -8.55 19.42 21.81
C ALA A 223 -7.27 18.65 21.44
N ILE A 224 -7.08 18.27 20.17
CA ILE A 224 -5.86 17.54 19.76
C ILE A 224 -4.57 18.36 19.99
N HIS A 225 -4.67 19.70 20.00
CA HIS A 225 -3.53 20.58 20.23
C HIS A 225 -3.42 21.10 21.66
N LEU A 226 -4.56 21.36 22.32
CA LEU A 226 -4.61 22.14 23.56
C LEU A 226 -5.12 21.37 24.78
N ALA A 227 -5.81 20.24 24.61
CA ALA A 227 -6.43 19.55 25.73
C ALA A 227 -5.37 18.90 26.66
N GLU A 228 -5.52 19.15 27.95
CA GLU A 228 -4.64 18.56 28.96
C GLU A 228 -5.03 17.10 29.26
N SER A 229 -6.33 16.79 29.20
CA SER A 229 -6.83 15.44 29.45
C SER A 229 -6.47 14.49 28.31
N GLU A 230 -5.94 13.31 28.63
CA GLU A 230 -5.71 12.24 27.67
C GLU A 230 -7.02 11.75 27.03
N SER A 231 -8.10 11.68 27.82
CA SER A 231 -9.41 11.24 27.31
C SER A 231 -10.03 12.22 26.31
N GLU A 232 -9.77 13.52 26.44
CA GLU A 232 -10.22 14.53 25.48
C GLU A 232 -9.41 14.46 24.19
N ARG A 233 -8.10 14.23 24.31
CA ARG A 233 -7.21 14.03 23.15
C ARG A 233 -7.57 12.76 22.38
N GLU A 234 -7.95 11.69 23.08
CA GLU A 234 -8.35 10.45 22.42
C GLU A 234 -9.67 10.62 21.66
N ARG A 235 -10.69 11.24 22.26
CA ARG A 235 -11.93 11.59 21.55
C ARG A 235 -11.69 12.50 20.34
N ALA A 236 -10.76 13.44 20.45
CA ALA A 236 -10.35 14.28 19.34
C ALA A 236 -9.66 13.48 18.23
N ARG A 237 -8.78 12.53 18.59
CA ARG A 237 -8.16 11.62 17.62
C ARG A 237 -9.20 10.75 16.93
N GLU A 238 -10.10 10.13 17.66
CA GLU A 238 -11.21 9.34 17.09
C GLU A 238 -12.02 10.15 16.07
N ARG A 239 -12.42 11.38 16.43
CA ARG A 239 -13.14 12.28 15.53
C ARG A 239 -12.32 12.63 14.28
N LEU A 240 -11.06 13.01 14.44
CA LEU A 240 -10.21 13.42 13.31
C LEU A 240 -9.80 12.25 12.41
N THR A 241 -9.71 11.03 12.97
CA THR A 241 -9.59 9.78 12.20
C THR A 241 -10.83 9.57 11.33
N PHE A 242 -12.02 9.79 11.88
CA PHE A 242 -13.27 9.71 11.12
C PHE A 242 -13.34 10.77 10.01
N ASP A 243 -12.91 12.01 10.29
CA ASP A 243 -12.83 13.07 9.27
C ASP A 243 -11.86 12.71 8.13
N GLU A 244 -10.73 12.06 8.42
CA GLU A 244 -9.83 11.54 7.37
C GLU A 244 -10.52 10.47 6.52
N ALA A 245 -11.31 9.58 7.12
CA ALA A 245 -12.09 8.59 6.38
C ALA A 245 -13.15 9.25 5.49
N VAL A 246 -13.89 10.23 6.01
CA VAL A 246 -14.92 10.98 5.26
C VAL A 246 -14.30 11.75 4.10
N GLY A 247 -13.22 12.49 4.33
CA GLY A 247 -12.53 13.23 3.26
C GLY A 247 -12.03 12.31 2.14
N LEU A 248 -11.45 11.16 2.51
CA LEU A 248 -10.98 10.17 1.54
C LEU A 248 -12.14 9.56 0.76
N GLN A 249 -13.23 9.14 1.44
CA GLN A 249 -14.39 8.57 0.78
C GLN A 249 -15.13 9.58 -0.10
N TRP A 250 -15.23 10.85 0.32
CA TRP A 250 -15.85 11.89 -0.50
C TRP A 250 -15.08 12.13 -1.80
N ALA A 251 -13.74 12.19 -1.74
CA ALA A 251 -12.90 12.31 -2.93
C ALA A 251 -13.12 11.15 -3.92
N LEU A 252 -13.27 9.92 -3.40
CA LEU A 252 -13.52 8.72 -4.21
C LEU A 252 -14.93 8.69 -4.80
N VAL A 253 -15.94 9.05 -4.01
CA VAL A 253 -17.34 9.14 -4.47
C VAL A 253 -17.47 10.23 -5.54
N ALA A 254 -16.87 11.40 -5.33
CA ALA A 254 -16.86 12.49 -6.31
C ALA A 254 -16.23 12.07 -7.64
N ARG A 255 -15.08 11.38 -7.58
CA ARG A 255 -14.44 10.82 -8.79
C ARG A 255 -15.35 9.80 -9.47
N ARG A 256 -15.93 8.88 -8.72
CA ARG A 256 -16.82 7.83 -9.25
C ARG A 256 -18.03 8.42 -9.95
N HIS A 257 -18.68 9.43 -9.38
CA HIS A 257 -19.81 10.10 -10.03
C HIS A 257 -19.40 10.92 -11.26
N GLY A 258 -18.20 11.52 -11.25
CA GLY A 258 -17.62 12.11 -12.46
C GLY A 258 -17.52 11.09 -13.60
N GLU A 259 -17.02 9.89 -13.33
CA GLU A 259 -16.90 8.81 -14.33
C GLU A 259 -18.26 8.18 -14.70
N LEU A 260 -19.21 8.07 -13.75
CA LEU A 260 -20.56 7.56 -14.01
C LEU A 260 -21.44 8.54 -14.81
N SER A 261 -21.05 9.81 -14.91
CA SER A 261 -21.71 10.79 -15.78
C SER A 261 -21.35 10.61 -17.26
N GLU A 262 -20.33 9.80 -17.55
CA GLU A 262 -19.93 9.45 -18.91
C GLU A 262 -20.86 8.36 -19.50
N SER A 263 -20.89 8.24 -20.83
CA SER A 263 -21.70 7.23 -21.51
C SER A 263 -20.96 5.90 -21.63
N GLY A 264 -21.52 4.84 -21.05
CA GLY A 264 -21.02 3.46 -21.21
C GLY A 264 -21.59 2.78 -22.46
N PRO A 265 -20.90 1.78 -23.03
CA PRO A 265 -21.36 1.02 -24.19
C PRO A 265 -22.37 -0.09 -23.79
N PRO A 266 -23.69 0.07 -24.04
CA PRO A 266 -24.68 -0.89 -23.56
C PRO A 266 -24.60 -2.22 -24.32
N ALA A 267 -24.53 -3.32 -23.59
CA ALA A 267 -24.54 -4.68 -24.11
C ALA A 267 -25.61 -5.53 -23.41
N PRO A 268 -26.88 -5.52 -23.88
CA PRO A 268 -27.93 -6.35 -23.29
C PRO A 268 -27.65 -7.84 -23.48
N ARG A 269 -28.08 -8.67 -22.51
CA ARG A 269 -27.91 -10.13 -22.61
C ARG A 269 -28.65 -10.69 -23.83
N ARG A 270 -27.98 -11.58 -24.56
CA ARG A 270 -28.54 -12.31 -25.69
C ARG A 270 -28.59 -13.80 -25.40
N SER A 271 -29.78 -14.40 -25.49
CA SER A 271 -29.97 -15.84 -25.32
C SER A 271 -29.45 -16.67 -26.50
N ASP A 272 -29.22 -16.02 -27.64
CA ASP A 272 -28.73 -16.59 -28.90
C ASP A 272 -27.27 -16.21 -29.22
N GLY A 273 -26.58 -15.56 -28.27
CA GLY A 273 -25.22 -15.06 -28.43
C GLY A 273 -24.13 -16.08 -28.08
N LEU A 274 -22.87 -15.69 -28.35
CA LEU A 274 -21.66 -16.43 -27.98
C LEU A 274 -21.59 -16.72 -26.49
N ALA A 275 -22.00 -15.78 -25.64
CA ALA A 275 -21.96 -15.97 -24.19
C ALA A 275 -22.87 -17.12 -23.74
N ALA A 276 -24.10 -17.19 -24.28
CA ALA A 276 -25.06 -18.26 -23.99
C ALA A 276 -24.60 -19.61 -24.55
N GLU A 277 -24.04 -19.62 -25.76
CA GLU A 277 -23.52 -20.84 -26.39
C GLU A 277 -22.31 -21.41 -25.64
N LEU A 278 -21.39 -20.55 -25.18
CA LEU A 278 -20.26 -20.99 -24.36
C LEU A 278 -20.77 -21.60 -23.06
N LEU A 279 -21.69 -20.93 -22.36
CA LEU A 279 -22.23 -21.40 -21.08
C LEU A 279 -22.85 -22.80 -21.20
N ALA A 280 -23.54 -23.09 -22.31
CA ALA A 280 -24.11 -24.41 -22.59
C ALA A 280 -23.06 -25.50 -22.92
N ARG A 281 -21.85 -25.11 -23.31
CA ARG A 281 -20.75 -26.02 -23.70
C ARG A 281 -19.70 -26.23 -22.62
N LEU A 282 -19.78 -25.52 -21.49
CA LEU A 282 -18.78 -25.66 -20.44
C LEU A 282 -18.72 -27.10 -19.93
N PRO A 283 -17.52 -27.68 -19.79
CA PRO A 283 -17.35 -29.04 -19.28
C PRO A 283 -17.54 -29.14 -17.75
N PHE A 284 -17.90 -28.03 -17.10
CA PHE A 284 -18.11 -27.92 -15.65
C PHE A 284 -19.26 -26.95 -15.38
N GLU A 285 -19.88 -27.08 -14.22
CA GLU A 285 -20.89 -26.12 -13.75
C GLU A 285 -20.22 -24.92 -13.06
N LEU A 286 -20.76 -23.73 -13.32
CA LEU A 286 -20.34 -22.54 -12.59
C LEU A 286 -20.77 -22.64 -11.11
N THR A 287 -19.90 -22.17 -10.21
CA THR A 287 -20.25 -22.08 -8.79
C THR A 287 -21.35 -21.04 -8.54
N ALA A 288 -21.95 -21.03 -7.35
CA ALA A 288 -22.98 -20.05 -7.02
C ALA A 288 -22.41 -18.63 -7.04
N GLY A 289 -21.22 -18.43 -6.46
CA GLY A 289 -20.53 -17.15 -6.49
C GLY A 289 -20.14 -16.69 -7.90
N GLN A 290 -19.76 -17.61 -8.80
CA GLN A 290 -19.48 -17.28 -10.20
C GLN A 290 -20.74 -16.80 -10.93
N ARG A 291 -21.90 -17.43 -10.67
CA ARG A 291 -23.19 -17.01 -11.24
C ARG A 291 -23.64 -15.65 -10.72
N GLU A 292 -23.55 -15.42 -9.41
CA GLU A 292 -23.89 -14.13 -8.80
C GLU A 292 -23.03 -12.99 -9.36
N VAL A 293 -21.72 -13.19 -9.47
CA VAL A 293 -20.82 -12.19 -10.05
C VAL A 293 -21.13 -11.97 -11.54
N LEU A 294 -21.42 -13.04 -12.28
CA LEU A 294 -21.79 -12.91 -13.69
C LEU A 294 -23.09 -12.12 -13.85
N ASP A 295 -24.08 -12.34 -12.99
CA ASP A 295 -25.33 -11.58 -13.04
C ASP A 295 -25.11 -10.09 -12.80
N VAL A 296 -24.32 -9.75 -11.78
CA VAL A 296 -23.94 -8.36 -11.48
C VAL A 296 -23.19 -7.72 -12.63
N LEU A 297 -22.24 -8.45 -13.25
CA LEU A 297 -21.50 -7.95 -14.42
C LEU A 297 -22.46 -7.73 -15.59
N SER A 298 -23.28 -8.73 -15.92
CA SER A 298 -24.18 -8.66 -17.07
C SER A 298 -25.20 -7.54 -16.94
N ASP A 299 -25.71 -7.26 -15.74
CA ASP A 299 -26.64 -6.16 -15.50
C ASP A 299 -25.95 -4.80 -15.65
N GLY A 300 -24.70 -4.69 -15.17
CA GLY A 300 -23.89 -3.49 -15.36
C GLY A 300 -23.47 -3.25 -16.80
N LEU A 301 -23.14 -4.30 -17.55
CA LEU A 301 -22.83 -4.22 -18.99
C LEU A 301 -24.07 -3.85 -19.83
N ALA A 302 -25.28 -4.20 -19.38
CA ALA A 302 -26.51 -3.83 -20.07
C ALA A 302 -26.90 -2.35 -19.88
N ALA A 303 -26.31 -1.67 -18.89
CA ALA A 303 -26.62 -0.27 -18.59
C ALA A 303 -25.88 0.71 -19.54
N THR A 304 -26.39 1.94 -19.64
CA THR A 304 -25.78 3.02 -20.44
C THR A 304 -24.68 3.78 -19.71
N ARG A 305 -24.22 3.27 -18.56
CA ARG A 305 -23.19 3.89 -17.72
C ARG A 305 -21.97 2.95 -17.66
N PRO A 306 -20.74 3.48 -17.55
CA PRO A 306 -19.55 2.66 -17.42
C PRO A 306 -19.62 1.75 -16.19
N LEU A 307 -19.07 0.54 -16.34
CA LEU A 307 -18.92 -0.41 -15.24
C LEU A 307 -17.45 -0.36 -14.82
N ASN A 308 -17.18 -0.04 -13.56
CA ASN A 308 -15.85 -0.01 -12.99
C ASN A 308 -15.83 -0.98 -11.81
N ARG A 309 -15.23 -2.16 -11.99
CA ARG A 309 -15.35 -3.25 -11.01
C ARG A 309 -14.04 -4.00 -10.79
N LEU A 310 -13.76 -4.33 -9.54
CA LEU A 310 -12.67 -5.16 -9.09
C LEU A 310 -13.20 -6.57 -8.74
N LEU A 311 -12.85 -7.54 -9.57
CA LEU A 311 -13.10 -8.96 -9.36
C LEU A 311 -11.93 -9.58 -8.57
N GLN A 312 -12.19 -9.82 -7.30
CA GLN A 312 -11.25 -10.50 -6.41
C GLN A 312 -11.65 -11.95 -6.24
N GLY A 313 -10.68 -12.83 -6.08
CA GLY A 313 -10.94 -14.21 -5.71
C GLY A 313 -9.66 -14.98 -5.57
N GLU A 314 -9.75 -16.14 -4.92
CA GLU A 314 -8.59 -16.99 -4.73
C GLU A 314 -7.93 -17.41 -6.05
N VAL A 315 -6.64 -17.73 -6.01
CA VAL A 315 -5.92 -18.28 -7.15
C VAL A 315 -6.64 -19.56 -7.60
N GLY A 316 -7.18 -19.57 -8.83
CA GLY A 316 -7.94 -20.72 -9.37
C GLY A 316 -9.46 -20.68 -9.15
N SER A 317 -10.03 -19.60 -8.61
CA SER A 317 -11.50 -19.47 -8.43
C SER A 317 -12.31 -19.27 -9.72
N GLY A 318 -11.68 -19.36 -10.90
CA GLY A 318 -12.33 -19.19 -12.20
C GLY A 318 -12.59 -17.72 -12.61
N LYS A 319 -11.82 -16.76 -12.10
CA LYS A 319 -11.92 -15.34 -12.54
C LYS A 319 -11.89 -15.17 -14.05
N THR A 320 -11.00 -15.90 -14.74
CA THR A 320 -10.87 -15.83 -16.19
C THR A 320 -12.14 -16.27 -16.93
N ILE A 321 -12.85 -17.31 -16.48
CA ILE A 321 -14.08 -17.73 -17.17
C ILE A 321 -15.19 -16.67 -17.02
N VAL A 322 -15.31 -16.06 -15.84
CA VAL A 322 -16.24 -14.95 -15.60
C VAL A 322 -15.92 -13.76 -16.51
N ALA A 323 -14.65 -13.37 -16.63
CA ALA A 323 -14.23 -12.31 -17.53
C ALA A 323 -14.48 -12.63 -19.01
N VAL A 324 -14.26 -13.88 -19.43
CA VAL A 324 -14.53 -14.31 -20.81
C VAL A 324 -16.02 -14.24 -21.14
N LEU A 325 -16.90 -14.72 -20.25
CA LEU A 325 -18.34 -14.63 -20.45
C LEU A 325 -18.81 -13.17 -20.56
N ALA A 326 -18.27 -12.28 -19.73
CA ALA A 326 -18.53 -10.84 -19.80
C ALA A 326 -18.02 -10.22 -21.11
N MET A 327 -16.82 -10.57 -21.57
CA MET A 327 -16.29 -10.12 -22.86
C MET A 327 -17.14 -10.63 -24.04
N LEU A 328 -17.64 -11.86 -23.99
CA LEU A 328 -18.51 -12.40 -25.05
C LEU A 328 -19.84 -11.64 -25.14
N GLN A 329 -20.42 -11.23 -24.01
CA GLN A 329 -21.64 -10.39 -24.01
C GLN A 329 -21.40 -9.05 -24.73
N MET A 330 -20.21 -8.45 -24.57
CA MET A 330 -19.83 -7.24 -25.30
C MET A 330 -19.62 -7.50 -26.79
N VAL A 331 -18.98 -8.62 -27.14
CA VAL A 331 -18.82 -9.06 -28.55
C VAL A 331 -20.17 -9.30 -29.21
N ASP A 332 -21.12 -9.91 -28.51
CA ASP A 332 -22.50 -10.15 -28.96
C ASP A 332 -23.27 -8.84 -29.26
N ALA A 333 -22.85 -7.74 -28.65
CA ALA A 333 -23.34 -6.38 -28.88
C ALA A 333 -22.52 -5.59 -29.92
N GLY A 334 -21.52 -6.21 -30.56
CA GLY A 334 -20.71 -5.59 -31.62
C GLY A 334 -19.52 -4.76 -31.13
N TYR A 335 -19.11 -4.93 -29.87
CA TYR A 335 -17.93 -4.28 -29.31
C TYR A 335 -16.70 -5.20 -29.31
N GLN A 336 -15.53 -4.58 -29.23
CA GLN A 336 -14.26 -5.26 -29.02
C GLN A 336 -13.88 -5.22 -27.54
N CYS A 337 -13.17 -6.24 -27.10
CA CYS A 337 -12.63 -6.35 -25.74
C CYS A 337 -11.11 -6.41 -25.77
N ALA A 338 -10.47 -5.81 -24.77
CA ALA A 338 -9.04 -5.91 -24.54
C ALA A 338 -8.75 -6.59 -23.19
N LEU A 339 -7.90 -7.61 -23.18
CA LEU A 339 -7.37 -8.24 -21.96
C LEU A 339 -5.89 -7.91 -21.83
N LEU A 340 -5.55 -7.10 -20.81
CA LEU A 340 -4.20 -6.68 -20.48
C LEU A 340 -3.59 -7.65 -19.47
N ALA A 341 -2.45 -8.26 -19.83
CA ALA A 341 -1.70 -9.19 -18.99
C ALA A 341 -0.27 -8.68 -18.71
N PRO A 342 0.27 -8.87 -17.49
CA PRO A 342 1.54 -8.28 -17.03
C PRO A 342 2.78 -8.78 -17.76
N THR A 343 2.73 -9.99 -18.30
CA THR A 343 3.85 -10.63 -18.98
C THR A 343 3.38 -11.29 -20.25
N GLU A 344 4.30 -11.44 -21.20
CA GLU A 344 4.02 -12.11 -22.48
C GLU A 344 3.64 -13.58 -22.27
N VAL A 345 4.26 -14.24 -21.29
CA VAL A 345 3.95 -15.62 -20.88
C VAL A 345 2.49 -15.74 -20.44
N LEU A 346 2.01 -14.83 -19.58
CA LEU A 346 0.63 -14.84 -19.14
C LEU A 346 -0.34 -14.45 -20.27
N ALA A 347 0.03 -13.50 -21.13
CA ALA A 347 -0.77 -13.16 -22.32
C ALA A 347 -0.94 -14.38 -23.25
N ALA A 348 0.14 -15.13 -23.52
CA ALA A 348 0.10 -16.34 -24.33
C ALA A 348 -0.69 -17.47 -23.64
N GLN A 349 -0.61 -17.58 -22.30
CA GLN A 349 -1.41 -18.54 -21.53
C GLN A 349 -2.90 -18.22 -21.63
N HIS A 350 -3.28 -16.95 -21.47
CA HIS A 350 -4.67 -16.51 -21.63
C HIS A 350 -5.18 -16.82 -23.02
N LEU A 351 -4.41 -16.50 -24.07
CA LEU A 351 -4.78 -16.82 -25.45
C LEU A 351 -5.07 -18.32 -25.62
N ARG A 352 -4.19 -19.18 -25.11
CA ARG A 352 -4.34 -20.63 -25.23
C ARG A 352 -5.57 -21.11 -24.46
N SER A 353 -5.68 -20.73 -23.19
CA SER A 353 -6.79 -21.16 -22.31
C SER A 353 -8.15 -20.69 -22.84
N ILE A 354 -8.23 -19.45 -23.33
CA ILE A 354 -9.45 -18.89 -23.92
C ILE A 354 -9.80 -19.62 -25.21
N ARG A 355 -8.83 -19.93 -26.08
CA ARG A 355 -9.07 -20.74 -27.29
C ARG A 355 -9.50 -22.16 -26.97
N ASP A 356 -8.90 -22.80 -25.97
CA ASP A 356 -9.24 -24.16 -25.55
C ASP A 356 -10.68 -24.22 -25.03
N VAL A 357 -11.10 -23.22 -24.24
CA VAL A 357 -12.47 -23.11 -23.69
C VAL A 357 -13.51 -22.76 -24.77
N LEU A 358 -13.19 -21.83 -25.67
CA LEU A 358 -14.10 -21.41 -26.75
C LEU A 358 -14.20 -22.43 -27.89
N GLY A 359 -13.13 -23.20 -28.13
CA GLY A 359 -13.04 -24.13 -29.24
C GLY A 359 -13.37 -23.47 -30.59
N PRO A 360 -14.32 -24.01 -31.39
CA PRO A 360 -14.73 -23.43 -32.67
C PRO A 360 -15.24 -21.97 -32.57
N LEU A 361 -15.68 -21.51 -31.40
CA LEU A 361 -16.17 -20.13 -31.20
C LEU A 361 -15.05 -19.09 -31.23
N ALA A 362 -13.78 -19.47 -31.07
CA ALA A 362 -12.63 -18.57 -31.15
C ALA A 362 -12.02 -18.45 -32.56
N MET A 363 -12.58 -19.18 -33.53
CA MET A 363 -12.06 -19.29 -34.89
C MET A 363 -12.83 -18.43 -35.91
N GLY A 364 -13.34 -17.27 -35.47
CA GLY A 364 -14.02 -16.32 -36.35
C GLY A 364 -13.18 -15.97 -37.58
N GLY A 365 -13.76 -16.14 -38.76
CA GLY A 365 -13.09 -15.90 -40.05
C GLY A 365 -12.06 -16.97 -40.46
N GLN A 366 -12.03 -18.14 -39.82
CA GLN A 366 -11.13 -19.25 -40.13
C GLN A 366 -11.90 -20.51 -40.53
N LEU A 367 -11.25 -21.40 -41.29
CA LEU A 367 -11.80 -22.70 -41.66
C LEU A 367 -12.04 -23.55 -40.39
N GLY A 368 -13.26 -24.05 -40.21
CA GLY A 368 -13.65 -24.85 -39.04
C GLY A 368 -14.18 -24.03 -37.85
N GLY A 369 -14.31 -22.70 -37.99
CA GLY A 369 -15.02 -21.88 -37.00
C GLY A 369 -16.54 -22.06 -37.06
N ALA A 370 -17.21 -21.80 -35.94
CA ALA A 370 -18.67 -21.75 -35.88
C ALA A 370 -19.21 -20.53 -36.66
N GLU A 371 -20.48 -20.58 -37.10
CA GLU A 371 -21.09 -19.50 -37.89
C GLU A 371 -21.10 -18.14 -37.18
N ASN A 372 -21.28 -18.15 -35.85
CA ASN A 372 -21.27 -16.97 -34.99
C ASN A 372 -19.94 -16.74 -34.26
N ALA A 373 -18.85 -17.40 -34.67
CA ALA A 373 -17.56 -17.35 -33.96
C ALA A 373 -16.93 -15.95 -33.92
N THR A 374 -16.20 -15.65 -32.85
CA THR A 374 -15.37 -14.46 -32.69
C THR A 374 -13.90 -14.79 -32.92
N ARG A 375 -13.09 -13.78 -33.25
CA ARG A 375 -11.64 -13.93 -33.41
C ARG A 375 -10.92 -13.43 -32.16
N VAL A 376 -10.01 -14.27 -31.65
CA VAL A 376 -9.14 -13.95 -30.51
C VAL A 376 -7.69 -13.81 -30.98
N ALA A 377 -7.10 -12.62 -30.77
CA ALA A 377 -5.73 -12.32 -31.21
C ALA A 377 -4.81 -11.94 -30.04
N LEU A 378 -3.50 -12.09 -30.27
CA LEU A 378 -2.44 -11.74 -29.33
C LEU A 378 -1.63 -10.55 -29.88
N LEU A 379 -1.31 -9.58 -29.01
CA LEU A 379 -0.39 -8.48 -29.31
C LEU A 379 0.63 -8.31 -28.17
N THR A 380 1.87 -8.72 -28.42
CA THR A 380 2.99 -8.61 -27.46
C THR A 380 4.18 -7.85 -28.03
N GLY A 381 5.15 -7.51 -27.17
CA GLY A 381 6.39 -6.82 -27.54
C GLY A 381 7.33 -7.68 -28.37
N SER A 382 7.36 -8.99 -28.16
CA SER A 382 8.16 -9.98 -28.89
C SER A 382 7.77 -10.24 -30.34
N MET A 383 6.55 -9.86 -30.76
CA MET A 383 6.10 -10.12 -32.13
C MET A 383 6.90 -9.32 -33.17
N THR A 384 7.11 -9.92 -34.34
CA THR A 384 7.78 -9.27 -35.48
C THR A 384 6.99 -8.06 -35.98
N ALA A 385 7.66 -7.13 -36.65
CA ALA A 385 7.01 -5.93 -37.18
C ALA A 385 5.89 -6.26 -38.19
N GLY A 386 6.06 -7.30 -39.01
CA GLY A 386 5.05 -7.78 -39.95
C GLY A 386 3.80 -8.31 -39.24
N GLN A 387 3.98 -9.17 -38.24
CA GLN A 387 2.88 -9.71 -37.43
C GLN A 387 2.13 -8.60 -36.69
N LYS A 388 2.85 -7.66 -36.05
CA LYS A 388 2.23 -6.51 -35.36
C LYS A 388 1.41 -5.65 -36.32
N LYS A 389 1.94 -5.36 -37.51
CA LYS A 389 1.24 -4.58 -38.52
C LYS A 389 -0.06 -5.25 -38.97
N GLN A 390 -0.03 -6.55 -39.20
CA GLN A 390 -1.21 -7.32 -39.57
C GLN A 390 -2.27 -7.30 -38.46
N ILE A 391 -1.89 -7.67 -37.22
CA ILE A 391 -2.84 -7.71 -36.10
C ILE A 391 -3.44 -6.32 -35.83
N ARG A 392 -2.65 -5.25 -35.88
CA ARG A 392 -3.16 -3.87 -35.72
C ARG A 392 -4.21 -3.50 -36.77
N ALA A 393 -3.99 -3.87 -38.03
CA ALA A 393 -4.96 -3.63 -39.09
C ALA A 393 -6.27 -4.39 -38.86
N GLU A 394 -6.18 -5.63 -38.38
CA GLU A 394 -7.36 -6.46 -38.07
C GLU A 394 -8.12 -5.93 -36.84
N ILE A 395 -7.42 -5.39 -35.84
CA ILE A 395 -8.03 -4.73 -34.67
C ILE A 395 -8.76 -3.45 -35.10
N ALA A 396 -8.08 -2.57 -35.84
CA ALA A 396 -8.65 -1.31 -36.34
C ALA A 396 -9.82 -1.54 -37.31
N GLY A 397 -9.80 -2.66 -38.03
CA GLY A 397 -10.89 -3.10 -38.92
C GLY A 397 -12.04 -3.81 -38.22
N GLY A 398 -12.02 -3.98 -36.89
CA GLY A 398 -13.10 -4.63 -36.13
C GLY A 398 -13.19 -6.14 -36.29
N GLN A 399 -12.18 -6.79 -36.91
CA GLN A 399 -12.19 -8.23 -37.19
C GLN A 399 -11.84 -9.08 -35.97
N VAL A 400 -11.28 -8.46 -34.92
CA VAL A 400 -10.88 -9.13 -33.68
C VAL A 400 -11.85 -8.72 -32.58
N GLY A 401 -12.62 -9.68 -32.04
CA GLY A 401 -13.55 -9.41 -30.94
C GLY A 401 -12.85 -9.37 -29.58
N ILE A 402 -11.82 -10.19 -29.37
CA ILE A 402 -11.03 -10.21 -28.12
C ILE A 402 -9.54 -10.08 -28.44
N VAL A 403 -8.92 -9.02 -27.94
CA VAL A 403 -7.48 -8.76 -28.06
C VAL A 403 -6.81 -9.02 -26.72
N ILE A 404 -5.81 -9.90 -26.70
CA ILE A 404 -5.01 -10.19 -25.50
C ILE A 404 -3.62 -9.60 -25.71
N GLY A 405 -3.04 -8.94 -24.72
CA GLY A 405 -1.71 -8.37 -24.89
C GLY A 405 -1.08 -7.82 -23.62
N THR A 406 0.15 -7.35 -23.76
CA THR A 406 0.91 -6.68 -22.71
C THR A 406 0.83 -5.15 -22.87
N HIS A 407 1.76 -4.38 -22.29
CA HIS A 407 1.92 -2.94 -22.56
C HIS A 407 1.98 -2.59 -24.06
N ALA A 408 2.21 -3.55 -24.95
CA ALA A 408 2.06 -3.37 -26.39
C ALA A 408 0.67 -2.84 -26.81
N LEU A 409 -0.39 -3.14 -26.06
CA LEU A 409 -1.75 -2.61 -26.28
C LEU A 409 -1.87 -1.12 -25.98
N LEU A 410 -1.01 -0.57 -25.13
CA LEU A 410 -1.04 0.83 -24.70
C LEU A 410 -0.33 1.76 -25.68
N GLN A 411 0.45 1.21 -26.62
CA GLN A 411 1.18 2.00 -27.61
C GLN A 411 0.23 2.83 -28.47
N GLU A 412 0.61 4.06 -28.82
CA GLU A 412 -0.21 4.98 -29.62
C GLU A 412 -0.69 4.34 -30.92
N ALA A 413 0.15 3.53 -31.58
CA ALA A 413 -0.14 2.89 -32.86
C ALA A 413 -1.19 1.75 -32.83
N VAL A 414 -1.92 1.56 -31.73
CA VAL A 414 -2.99 0.56 -31.60
C VAL A 414 -4.32 1.29 -31.49
N ASP A 415 -5.11 1.24 -32.56
CA ASP A 415 -6.43 1.83 -32.64
C ASP A 415 -7.49 0.72 -32.69
N PHE A 416 -8.50 0.82 -31.83
CA PHE A 416 -9.64 -0.07 -31.83
C PHE A 416 -10.76 0.50 -32.70
N HIS A 417 -11.51 -0.39 -33.37
CA HIS A 417 -12.70 0.00 -34.11
C HIS A 417 -13.82 0.43 -33.16
N ASN A 418 -14.09 -0.38 -32.13
CA ASN A 418 -15.19 -0.14 -31.20
C ASN A 418 -14.91 -0.80 -29.83
N LEU A 419 -13.92 -0.29 -29.09
CA LEU A 419 -13.54 -0.82 -27.77
C LEU A 419 -14.67 -0.58 -26.75
N GLY A 420 -15.28 -1.66 -26.26
CA GLY A 420 -16.37 -1.58 -25.28
C GLY A 420 -15.99 -2.04 -23.87
N MET A 421 -14.97 -2.89 -23.73
CA MET A 421 -14.55 -3.41 -22.43
C MET A 421 -13.05 -3.66 -22.35
N VAL A 422 -12.49 -3.32 -21.19
CA VAL A 422 -11.10 -3.54 -20.81
C VAL A 422 -11.07 -4.44 -19.58
N VAL A 423 -10.35 -5.56 -19.70
CA VAL A 423 -10.05 -6.48 -18.62
C VAL A 423 -8.57 -6.34 -18.26
N VAL A 424 -8.25 -6.09 -17.00
CA VAL A 424 -6.86 -6.02 -16.51
C VAL A 424 -6.61 -7.17 -15.56
N ASP A 425 -5.67 -8.06 -15.87
CA ASP A 425 -5.29 -9.16 -14.97
C ASP A 425 -4.04 -8.83 -14.18
N GLU A 426 -4.01 -9.27 -12.92
CA GLU A 426 -2.91 -9.08 -11.97
C GLU A 426 -2.51 -7.61 -11.79
N GLN A 427 -3.50 -6.83 -11.35
CA GLN A 427 -3.50 -5.37 -11.26
C GLN A 427 -2.25 -4.72 -10.64
N HIS A 428 -1.61 -5.34 -9.65
CA HIS A 428 -0.53 -4.70 -8.89
C HIS A 428 0.73 -4.38 -9.72
N ARG A 429 0.83 -4.90 -10.96
CA ARG A 429 1.90 -4.53 -11.91
C ARG A 429 1.53 -3.42 -12.88
N PHE A 430 0.26 -3.00 -12.90
CA PHE A 430 -0.27 -1.97 -13.79
C PHE A 430 -0.75 -0.74 -13.01
N GLY A 431 -0.07 0.39 -13.22
CA GLY A 431 -0.43 1.67 -12.63
C GLY A 431 -1.78 2.19 -13.14
N VAL A 432 -2.36 3.16 -12.42
CA VAL A 432 -3.64 3.80 -12.79
C VAL A 432 -3.57 4.44 -14.18
N GLU A 433 -2.45 5.09 -14.51
CA GLU A 433 -2.22 5.74 -15.81
C GLU A 433 -2.33 4.79 -17.00
N GLN A 434 -1.87 3.55 -16.85
CA GLN A 434 -1.93 2.54 -17.92
C GLN A 434 -3.36 2.10 -18.20
N ARG A 435 -4.26 2.17 -17.21
CA ARG A 435 -5.69 1.84 -17.36
C ARG A 435 -6.41 2.97 -18.09
N ASP A 436 -6.12 4.21 -17.69
CA ASP A 436 -6.69 5.40 -18.31
C ASP A 436 -6.23 5.53 -19.77
N GLN A 437 -4.95 5.23 -20.06
CA GLN A 437 -4.44 5.16 -21.43
C GLN A 437 -5.19 4.16 -22.31
N LEU A 438 -5.57 2.99 -21.78
CA LEU A 438 -6.32 1.99 -22.54
C LEU A 438 -7.79 2.38 -22.72
N ARG A 439 -8.42 2.98 -21.71
CA ARG A 439 -9.78 3.52 -21.81
C ARG A 439 -9.85 4.66 -22.82
N ALA A 440 -8.82 5.51 -22.88
CA ALA A 440 -8.72 6.61 -23.83
C ALA A 440 -8.62 6.15 -25.31
N LYS A 441 -8.40 4.85 -25.58
CA LYS A 441 -8.40 4.29 -26.95
C LYS A 441 -9.80 4.01 -27.49
N ALA A 442 -10.85 4.22 -26.69
CA ALA A 442 -12.22 4.12 -27.15
C ALA A 442 -12.62 5.28 -28.07
N PRO A 443 -13.63 5.10 -28.92
CA PRO A 443 -14.22 6.21 -29.66
C PRO A 443 -14.69 7.34 -28.74
N ALA A 444 -14.57 8.59 -29.19
CA ALA A 444 -14.98 9.76 -28.43
C ALA A 444 -16.45 9.67 -27.97
N GLY A 445 -16.69 9.98 -26.70
CA GLY A 445 -18.02 9.94 -26.09
C GLY A 445 -18.45 8.56 -25.57
N ILE A 446 -17.63 7.53 -25.74
CA ILE A 446 -17.84 6.20 -25.13
C ILE A 446 -16.72 5.92 -24.14
N THR A 447 -17.11 5.52 -22.95
CA THR A 447 -16.19 5.10 -21.90
C THR A 447 -16.31 3.58 -21.72
N PRO A 448 -15.27 2.79 -22.07
CA PRO A 448 -15.31 1.34 -21.95
C PRO A 448 -15.55 0.88 -20.52
N HIS A 449 -16.26 -0.23 -20.36
CA HIS A 449 -16.34 -0.93 -19.08
C HIS A 449 -14.96 -1.44 -18.65
N LEU A 450 -14.61 -1.27 -17.39
CA LEU A 450 -13.37 -1.70 -16.79
C LEU A 450 -13.63 -2.82 -15.77
N LEU A 451 -13.08 -4.00 -16.04
CA LEU A 451 -13.02 -5.12 -15.11
C LEU A 451 -11.57 -5.37 -14.72
N VAL A 452 -11.25 -5.18 -13.44
CA VAL A 452 -9.92 -5.46 -12.93
C VAL A 452 -9.95 -6.75 -12.15
N MET A 453 -8.99 -7.65 -12.38
CA MET A 453 -8.88 -8.94 -11.70
C MET A 453 -7.62 -8.98 -10.84
N THR A 454 -7.75 -9.60 -9.67
CA THR A 454 -6.61 -9.86 -8.80
C THR A 454 -6.70 -11.28 -8.22
N ALA A 455 -5.59 -12.00 -8.27
CA ALA A 455 -5.48 -13.31 -7.65
C ALA A 455 -5.12 -13.25 -6.16
N THR A 456 -4.51 -12.14 -5.72
CA THR A 456 -4.33 -11.82 -4.30
C THR A 456 -5.56 -11.09 -3.81
N PRO A 457 -6.32 -11.66 -2.85
CA PRO A 457 -7.35 -10.91 -2.15
C PRO A 457 -6.75 -9.63 -1.58
N ILE A 458 -7.50 -8.55 -1.67
CA ILE A 458 -7.08 -7.24 -1.16
C ILE A 458 -7.94 -7.00 0.07
N PRO A 459 -7.35 -6.53 1.20
CA PRO A 459 -8.13 -6.21 2.39
C PRO A 459 -9.26 -5.26 2.03
N ARG A 460 -10.43 -5.44 2.66
CA ARG A 460 -11.61 -4.65 2.30
C ARG A 460 -11.35 -3.15 2.42
N THR A 461 -10.65 -2.72 3.46
CA THR A 461 -10.29 -1.33 3.70
C THR A 461 -9.39 -0.76 2.60
N VAL A 462 -8.43 -1.51 2.09
CA VAL A 462 -7.60 -1.12 0.94
C VAL A 462 -8.45 -1.03 -0.34
N ALA A 463 -9.37 -1.98 -0.53
CA ALA A 463 -10.30 -1.94 -1.66
C ALA A 463 -11.21 -0.72 -1.62
N LEU A 464 -11.68 -0.29 -0.43
CA LEU A 464 -12.53 0.88 -0.26
C LEU A 464 -11.79 2.22 -0.37
N THR A 465 -10.45 2.22 -0.27
CA THR A 465 -9.65 3.45 -0.20
C THR A 465 -8.78 3.67 -1.43
N VAL A 466 -7.90 2.72 -1.75
CA VAL A 466 -7.00 2.81 -2.92
C VAL A 466 -7.77 2.54 -4.22
N TYR A 467 -8.77 1.66 -4.14
CA TYR A 467 -9.56 1.22 -5.28
C TYR A 467 -11.04 1.56 -5.11
N GLY A 468 -11.37 2.55 -4.25
CA GLY A 468 -12.75 2.88 -3.88
C GLY A 468 -13.58 3.48 -5.01
N ASP A 469 -12.94 3.86 -6.13
CA ASP A 469 -13.59 4.16 -7.40
C ASP A 469 -14.17 2.91 -8.09
N LEU A 470 -13.68 1.71 -7.74
CA LEU A 470 -14.15 0.42 -8.23
C LEU A 470 -15.18 -0.21 -7.28
N GLU A 471 -16.27 -0.74 -7.85
CA GLU A 471 -17.15 -1.66 -7.13
C GLU A 471 -16.44 -3.01 -6.94
N THR A 472 -16.66 -3.71 -5.82
CA THR A 472 -15.99 -5.00 -5.57
C THR A 472 -16.93 -6.18 -5.81
N SER A 473 -16.41 -7.23 -6.44
CA SER A 473 -17.02 -8.55 -6.54
C SER A 473 -16.04 -9.59 -6.01
N THR A 474 -16.53 -10.52 -5.20
CA THR A 474 -15.67 -11.48 -4.50
C THR A 474 -16.06 -12.92 -4.81
N LEU A 475 -15.12 -13.70 -5.35
CA LEU A 475 -15.24 -15.13 -5.59
C LEU A 475 -14.48 -15.91 -4.51
N ARG A 476 -15.20 -16.32 -3.45
CA ARG A 476 -14.64 -17.16 -2.36
C ARG A 476 -14.67 -18.65 -2.68
N GLU A 477 -15.64 -19.09 -3.47
CA GLU A 477 -15.83 -20.50 -3.79
C GLU A 477 -14.76 -21.00 -4.76
N LEU A 478 -14.16 -22.14 -4.42
CA LEU A 478 -13.26 -22.86 -5.31
C LEU A 478 -14.08 -23.85 -6.17
N PRO A 479 -13.73 -24.04 -7.46
CA PRO A 479 -14.40 -25.03 -8.31
C PRO A 479 -14.34 -26.45 -7.72
N LEU A 480 -15.38 -27.24 -7.99
CA LEU A 480 -15.46 -28.65 -7.57
C LEU A 480 -14.27 -29.45 -8.12
N GLY A 481 -13.66 -30.29 -7.27
CA GLY A 481 -12.55 -31.18 -7.64
C GLY A 481 -11.16 -30.72 -7.18
N ARG A 482 -11.02 -29.50 -6.65
CA ARG A 482 -9.73 -29.03 -6.12
C ARG A 482 -9.41 -29.67 -4.77
N GLN A 483 -8.25 -30.32 -4.67
CA GLN A 483 -7.75 -30.86 -3.41
C GLN A 483 -7.11 -29.75 -2.56
N PRO A 484 -7.31 -29.75 -1.23
CA PRO A 484 -6.65 -28.80 -0.34
C PRO A 484 -5.13 -28.99 -0.34
N ILE A 485 -4.39 -27.88 -0.23
CA ILE A 485 -2.92 -27.88 -0.22
C ILE A 485 -2.47 -27.91 1.24
N ALA A 486 -1.85 -29.01 1.67
CA ALA A 486 -1.25 -29.06 3.00
C ALA A 486 -0.02 -28.14 3.05
N THR A 487 -0.02 -27.13 3.94
CA THR A 487 1.09 -26.16 4.02
C THR A 487 1.80 -26.29 5.36
N ASN A 488 3.12 -26.52 5.33
CA ASN A 488 3.93 -26.72 6.55
C ASN A 488 5.20 -25.86 6.52
N VAL A 489 5.57 -25.30 7.67
CA VAL A 489 6.83 -24.55 7.85
C VAL A 489 7.91 -25.48 8.39
N ILE A 490 9.09 -25.43 7.78
CA ILE A 490 10.29 -26.16 8.20
C ILE A 490 11.29 -25.15 8.78
N PHE A 491 11.36 -25.08 10.11
CA PHE A 491 12.41 -24.35 10.81
C PHE A 491 13.68 -25.20 10.86
N VAL A 492 14.57 -24.97 9.90
CA VAL A 492 15.69 -25.88 9.58
C VAL A 492 16.68 -26.02 10.75
N LYS A 493 16.87 -24.96 11.55
CA LYS A 493 17.76 -25.01 12.73
C LYS A 493 17.24 -25.92 13.84
N ASP A 494 15.91 -25.96 14.03
CA ASP A 494 15.29 -26.75 15.09
C ASP A 494 15.10 -28.20 14.67
N LYS A 495 14.73 -28.42 13.39
CA LYS A 495 14.42 -29.74 12.83
C LYS A 495 15.12 -29.94 11.48
N PRO A 496 16.44 -30.14 11.44
CA PRO A 496 17.18 -30.29 10.18
C PRO A 496 16.69 -31.49 9.36
N ALA A 497 16.35 -32.61 10.00
CA ALA A 497 15.85 -33.82 9.35
C ALA A 497 14.54 -33.62 8.56
N TRP A 498 13.78 -32.55 8.83
CA TRP A 498 12.56 -32.24 8.08
C TRP A 498 12.85 -31.70 6.68
N LEU A 499 13.99 -31.03 6.49
CA LEU A 499 14.44 -30.61 5.17
C LEU A 499 14.85 -31.83 4.34
N ASP A 500 15.55 -32.79 4.94
CA ASP A 500 15.90 -34.05 4.28
C ASP A 500 14.64 -34.85 3.88
N ARG A 501 13.63 -34.88 4.77
CA ARG A 501 12.33 -35.48 4.46
C ARG A 501 11.62 -34.77 3.30
N ALA A 502 11.75 -33.45 3.19
CA ALA A 502 11.18 -32.68 2.09
C ALA A 502 11.81 -33.08 0.74
N TRP A 503 13.14 -33.27 0.69
CA TRP A 503 13.81 -33.78 -0.51
C TRP A 503 13.34 -35.19 -0.87
N GLN A 504 13.27 -36.10 0.10
CA GLN A 504 12.72 -37.44 -0.12
C GLN A 504 11.28 -37.40 -0.65
N ARG A 505 10.47 -36.46 -0.17
CA ARG A 505 9.08 -36.30 -0.64
C ARG A 505 9.03 -35.88 -2.11
N ILE A 506 9.93 -35.00 -2.55
CA ILE A 506 10.04 -34.62 -3.96
C ILE A 506 10.41 -35.83 -4.82
N ILE A 507 11.35 -36.66 -4.36
CA ILE A 507 11.76 -37.89 -5.08
C ILE A 507 10.61 -38.90 -5.18
N GLU A 508 9.85 -39.11 -4.10
CA GLU A 508 8.67 -40.00 -4.09
C GLU A 508 7.63 -39.57 -5.11
N GLU A 509 7.34 -38.27 -5.18
CA GLU A 509 6.35 -37.70 -6.09
C GLU A 509 6.83 -37.75 -7.55
N ALA A 510 8.10 -37.41 -7.81
CA ALA A 510 8.73 -37.55 -9.12
C ALA A 510 8.74 -39.01 -9.61
N SER A 511 9.07 -39.95 -8.73
CA SER A 511 9.05 -41.39 -9.03
C SER A 511 7.64 -41.91 -9.37
N ALA A 512 6.61 -41.24 -8.87
CA ALA A 512 5.22 -41.53 -9.19
C ALA A 512 4.71 -40.78 -10.44
N GLY A 513 5.62 -40.18 -11.22
CA GLY A 513 5.30 -39.46 -12.46
C GLY A 513 4.77 -38.04 -12.26
N ARG A 514 4.87 -37.49 -11.04
CA ARG A 514 4.41 -36.16 -10.68
C ARG A 514 5.58 -35.18 -10.65
N GLN A 515 5.30 -33.89 -10.45
CA GLN A 515 6.31 -32.85 -10.61
C GLN A 515 6.40 -31.92 -9.39
N ALA A 516 7.53 -31.25 -9.23
CA ALA A 516 7.76 -30.35 -8.10
C ALA A 516 8.37 -29.01 -8.48
N TYR A 517 8.03 -27.98 -7.70
CA TYR A 517 8.67 -26.67 -7.73
C TYR A 517 9.64 -26.52 -6.55
N VAL A 518 10.82 -25.99 -6.82
CA VAL A 518 11.76 -25.55 -5.78
C VAL A 518 12.07 -24.07 -6.00
N VAL A 519 11.68 -23.22 -5.05
CA VAL A 519 11.73 -21.76 -5.19
C VAL A 519 12.84 -21.17 -4.33
N ALA A 520 13.67 -20.30 -4.91
CA ALA A 520 14.70 -19.54 -4.23
C ALA A 520 14.41 -18.02 -4.31
N PRO A 521 14.78 -17.22 -3.29
CA PRO A 521 14.51 -15.79 -3.27
C PRO A 521 15.37 -15.00 -4.26
N ARG A 522 16.56 -15.50 -4.63
CA ARG A 522 17.53 -14.80 -5.47
C ARG A 522 17.92 -15.62 -6.70
N ILE A 523 18.39 -14.94 -7.74
CA ILE A 523 18.86 -15.59 -8.96
C ILE A 523 20.25 -16.18 -8.74
N ASP A 524 21.20 -15.33 -8.36
CA ASP A 524 22.62 -15.66 -8.16
C ASP A 524 23.25 -14.77 -7.06
N GLU A 525 24.55 -14.97 -6.81
CA GLU A 525 25.31 -14.26 -5.78
C GLU A 525 25.53 -12.76 -6.10
N SER A 526 25.33 -12.35 -7.36
CA SER A 526 25.50 -10.96 -7.84
C SER A 526 24.26 -10.07 -7.68
N ASP A 527 23.09 -10.64 -7.36
CA ASP A 527 21.92 -9.84 -6.97
C ASP A 527 22.18 -9.12 -5.64
N ASP A 528 22.39 -7.80 -5.66
CA ASP A 528 22.61 -6.95 -4.46
C ASP A 528 21.32 -6.81 -3.60
N GLY A 529 20.82 -7.93 -3.06
CA GLY A 529 19.70 -7.96 -2.13
C GLY A 529 20.19 -8.08 -0.69
N ASP A 530 20.03 -6.99 0.08
CA ASP A 530 20.20 -6.85 1.54
C ASP A 530 20.95 -8.00 2.22
N SER A 531 22.28 -7.95 2.09
CA SER A 531 23.15 -8.70 2.98
C SER A 531 23.03 -8.10 4.37
N GLN A 532 22.10 -8.60 5.19
CA GLN A 532 22.12 -8.28 6.62
C GLN A 532 23.51 -8.67 7.16
N GLU A 533 24.26 -7.69 7.64
CA GLU A 533 25.60 -7.89 8.19
C GLU A 533 25.57 -9.02 9.23
N GLY A 534 26.24 -10.15 8.92
CA GLY A 534 26.36 -11.31 9.81
C GLY A 534 25.36 -12.45 9.61
N GLY A 535 24.47 -12.38 8.60
CA GLY A 535 23.53 -13.46 8.26
C GLY A 535 24.07 -14.51 7.28
N ARG A 536 23.45 -15.70 7.25
CA ARG A 536 23.67 -16.71 6.19
C ARG A 536 23.27 -16.11 4.82
N PRO A 537 24.06 -16.30 3.74
CA PRO A 537 23.66 -15.87 2.40
C PRO A 537 22.40 -16.62 1.96
N SER A 538 21.44 -15.89 1.38
CA SER A 538 20.19 -16.45 0.88
C SER A 538 20.44 -17.45 -0.25
N ALA A 539 19.59 -18.46 -0.37
CA ALA A 539 19.64 -19.41 -1.48
C ALA A 539 19.45 -18.70 -2.83
N THR A 540 20.24 -19.14 -3.81
CA THR A 540 20.16 -18.69 -5.20
C THR A 540 19.61 -19.83 -6.05
N ALA A 541 18.80 -19.50 -7.06
CA ALA A 541 18.23 -20.53 -7.94
C ALA A 541 19.32 -21.30 -8.71
N GLU A 542 20.36 -20.62 -9.19
CA GLU A 542 21.50 -21.25 -9.87
C GLU A 542 22.32 -22.14 -8.93
N GLY A 543 22.65 -21.63 -7.74
CA GLY A 543 23.41 -22.39 -6.74
C GLY A 543 22.63 -23.60 -6.23
N LEU A 544 21.33 -23.44 -6.03
CA LEU A 544 20.44 -24.53 -5.63
C LEU A 544 20.34 -25.60 -6.72
N LEU A 545 20.20 -25.23 -8.00
CA LEU A 545 20.21 -26.18 -9.11
C LEU A 545 21.51 -26.98 -9.16
N ALA A 546 22.67 -26.31 -9.05
CA ALA A 546 23.98 -26.96 -9.11
C ALA A 546 24.15 -27.99 -7.96
N ARG A 547 23.72 -27.62 -6.76
CA ARG A 547 23.71 -28.53 -5.61
C ARG A 547 22.75 -29.71 -5.81
N LEU A 548 21.49 -29.44 -6.15
CA LEU A 548 20.47 -30.49 -6.28
C LEU A 548 20.82 -31.51 -7.37
N ARG A 549 21.43 -31.06 -8.47
CA ARG A 549 21.92 -31.94 -9.55
C ARG A 549 23.07 -32.86 -9.13
N SER A 550 23.86 -32.46 -8.13
CA SER A 550 25.04 -33.22 -7.69
C SER A 550 24.82 -34.00 -6.39
N ALA A 551 23.72 -33.76 -5.69
CA ALA A 551 23.42 -34.36 -4.40
C ALA A 551 21.97 -34.86 -4.31
N GLU A 552 21.07 -34.08 -3.72
CA GLU A 552 19.79 -34.58 -3.21
C GLU A 552 18.86 -35.11 -4.30
N LEU A 553 18.92 -34.56 -5.52
CA LEU A 553 18.03 -34.88 -6.64
C LEU A 553 18.80 -35.30 -7.90
N ALA A 554 19.98 -35.92 -7.72
CA ALA A 554 20.88 -36.29 -8.82
C ALA A 554 20.23 -37.20 -9.89
N ASP A 555 19.25 -38.02 -9.49
CA ASP A 555 18.56 -38.97 -10.38
C ASP A 555 17.33 -38.35 -11.08
N LEU A 556 17.02 -37.07 -10.85
CA LEU A 556 15.84 -36.40 -11.42
C LEU A 556 16.21 -35.42 -12.53
N ARG A 557 15.28 -35.19 -13.45
CA ARG A 557 15.42 -34.21 -14.53
C ARG A 557 15.09 -32.82 -13.99
N LEU A 558 16.11 -31.98 -13.86
CA LEU A 558 16.05 -30.65 -13.27
C LEU A 558 16.19 -29.56 -14.32
N ALA A 559 15.31 -28.56 -14.29
CA ALA A 559 15.44 -27.33 -15.11
C ALA A 559 15.45 -26.08 -14.23
N LEU A 560 15.93 -24.97 -14.81
CA LEU A 560 16.08 -23.67 -14.15
C LEU A 560 15.13 -22.64 -14.76
N MET A 561 14.54 -21.79 -13.92
CA MET A 561 13.71 -20.67 -14.37
C MET A 561 13.87 -19.41 -13.51
N HIS A 562 14.41 -18.35 -14.09
CA HIS A 562 14.53 -17.05 -13.42
C HIS A 562 14.40 -15.87 -14.37
N GLY A 563 14.36 -14.65 -13.80
CA GLY A 563 14.04 -13.42 -14.54
C GLY A 563 15.02 -13.07 -15.64
N ARG A 564 16.32 -13.37 -15.43
CA ARG A 564 17.41 -13.10 -16.39
C ARG A 564 17.43 -14.02 -17.63
N LEU A 565 16.67 -15.12 -17.66
CA LEU A 565 16.59 -15.98 -18.85
C LEU A 565 15.90 -15.26 -20.01
N SER A 566 16.29 -15.60 -21.25
CA SER A 566 15.61 -15.12 -22.44
C SER A 566 14.15 -15.61 -22.48
N ALA A 567 13.30 -14.97 -23.28
CA ALA A 567 11.91 -15.40 -23.45
C ALA A 567 11.83 -16.83 -24.00
N ASP A 568 12.64 -17.14 -25.01
CA ASP A 568 12.69 -18.46 -25.63
C ASP A 568 13.16 -19.55 -24.65
N ASP A 569 14.14 -19.26 -23.80
CA ASP A 569 14.61 -20.21 -22.77
C ASP A 569 13.54 -20.48 -21.72
N LYS A 570 12.81 -19.43 -21.28
CA LYS A 570 11.69 -19.57 -20.34
C LYS A 570 10.58 -20.42 -20.93
N ASP A 571 10.19 -20.15 -22.18
CA ASP A 571 9.15 -20.90 -22.87
C ASP A 571 9.56 -22.35 -23.09
N THR A 572 10.82 -22.60 -23.44
CA THR A 572 11.37 -23.96 -23.61
C THR A 572 11.35 -24.74 -22.31
N ALA A 573 11.88 -24.16 -21.22
CA ALA A 573 11.87 -24.79 -19.91
C ALA A 573 10.45 -25.06 -19.42
N MET A 574 9.52 -24.11 -19.65
CA MET A 574 8.12 -24.30 -19.29
C MET A 574 7.42 -25.37 -20.13
N ALA A 575 7.68 -25.42 -21.43
CA ALA A 575 7.09 -26.41 -22.32
C ALA A 575 7.53 -27.81 -21.88
N ALA A 576 8.83 -28.01 -21.65
CA ALA A 576 9.40 -29.26 -21.18
C ALA A 576 8.83 -29.68 -19.81
N PHE A 577 8.71 -28.73 -18.88
CA PHE A 577 8.06 -29.01 -17.59
C PHE A 577 6.58 -29.38 -17.79
N ARG A 578 5.81 -28.67 -18.61
CA ARG A 578 4.38 -28.98 -18.79
C ARG A 578 4.11 -30.37 -19.37
N VAL A 579 4.96 -30.88 -20.24
CA VAL A 579 4.80 -32.22 -20.84
C VAL A 579 5.42 -33.35 -20.00
N GLY A 580 6.01 -33.03 -18.84
CA GLY A 580 6.64 -34.01 -17.96
C GLY A 580 8.02 -34.47 -18.43
N GLU A 581 8.72 -33.69 -19.26
CA GLU A 581 10.13 -33.93 -19.61
C GLU A 581 11.10 -33.50 -18.50
N VAL A 582 10.64 -32.64 -17.59
CA VAL A 582 11.36 -32.16 -16.42
C VAL A 582 10.57 -32.53 -15.17
N ASP A 583 11.21 -33.16 -14.19
CA ASP A 583 10.58 -33.59 -12.94
C ASP A 583 10.49 -32.44 -11.93
N VAL A 584 11.53 -31.62 -11.87
CA VAL A 584 11.66 -30.56 -10.87
C VAL A 584 12.11 -29.25 -11.53
N LEU A 585 11.32 -28.19 -11.32
CA LEU A 585 11.65 -26.84 -11.77
C LEU A 585 12.21 -26.02 -10.61
N VAL A 586 13.50 -25.69 -10.69
CA VAL A 586 14.17 -24.78 -9.76
C VAL A 586 13.98 -23.35 -10.27
N CYS A 587 13.38 -22.49 -9.47
CA CYS A 587 12.94 -21.18 -9.94
C CYS A 587 13.02 -20.07 -8.90
N THR A 588 12.87 -18.82 -9.35
CA THR A 588 12.60 -17.67 -8.48
C THR A 588 11.13 -17.27 -8.52
N THR A 589 10.79 -16.10 -7.99
CA THR A 589 9.45 -15.49 -8.00
C THR A 589 8.84 -15.29 -9.40
N VAL A 590 9.55 -15.59 -10.48
CA VAL A 590 9.00 -15.50 -11.85
C VAL A 590 7.76 -16.37 -12.04
N ILE A 591 7.66 -17.51 -11.33
CA ILE A 591 6.48 -18.39 -11.40
C ILE A 591 5.28 -17.88 -10.60
N GLU A 592 5.41 -16.78 -9.85
CA GLU A 592 4.28 -16.12 -9.16
C GLU A 592 3.14 -15.82 -10.13
N VAL A 593 3.46 -15.53 -11.40
CA VAL A 593 2.51 -15.11 -12.43
C VAL A 593 2.52 -16.09 -13.61
N GLY A 594 1.35 -16.66 -13.90
CA GLY A 594 1.06 -17.19 -15.24
C GLY A 594 1.67 -18.52 -15.64
N VAL A 595 1.73 -19.48 -14.71
CA VAL A 595 1.97 -20.88 -15.05
C VAL A 595 1.08 -21.78 -14.20
N ASP A 596 0.45 -22.77 -14.82
CA ASP A 596 -0.35 -23.81 -14.17
C ASP A 596 0.08 -25.16 -14.75
N VAL A 597 0.58 -26.05 -13.89
CA VAL A 597 0.92 -27.43 -14.23
C VAL A 597 0.13 -28.35 -13.30
N PRO A 598 -1.00 -28.93 -13.76
CA PRO A 598 -1.87 -29.76 -12.91
C PRO A 598 -1.16 -30.95 -12.25
N ASN A 599 -0.10 -31.46 -12.88
CA ASN A 599 0.71 -32.58 -12.38
C ASN A 599 1.77 -32.17 -11.33
N ALA A 600 1.90 -30.87 -11.02
CA ALA A 600 2.81 -30.39 -9.98
C ALA A 600 2.14 -30.47 -8.59
N THR A 601 2.65 -31.34 -7.74
CA THR A 601 2.06 -31.66 -6.43
C THR A 601 2.88 -31.18 -5.24
N VAL A 602 4.15 -30.85 -5.43
CA VAL A 602 5.03 -30.39 -4.35
C VAL A 602 5.58 -29.01 -4.68
N MET A 603 5.56 -28.12 -3.69
CA MET A 603 6.28 -26.87 -3.72
C MET A 603 7.16 -26.76 -2.48
N LEU A 604 8.45 -26.50 -2.67
CA LEU A 604 9.39 -26.19 -1.60
C LEU A 604 9.96 -24.78 -1.79
N VAL A 605 9.67 -23.87 -0.88
CA VAL A 605 10.21 -22.50 -0.87
C VAL A 605 11.37 -22.43 0.11
N MET A 606 12.55 -22.11 -0.39
CA MET A 606 13.76 -21.94 0.40
C MET A 606 13.87 -20.50 0.90
N ASP A 607 14.34 -20.30 2.14
CA ASP A 607 14.45 -18.99 2.78
C ASP A 607 13.10 -18.23 2.74
N ALA A 608 12.02 -18.93 3.08
CA ALA A 608 10.64 -18.43 2.96
C ALA A 608 10.38 -17.13 3.75
N ASP A 609 11.17 -16.85 4.78
CA ASP A 609 11.14 -15.60 5.56
C ASP A 609 11.55 -14.35 4.75
N ARG A 610 12.14 -14.53 3.57
CA ARG A 610 12.49 -13.44 2.64
C ARG A 610 11.37 -13.04 1.69
N PHE A 611 10.29 -13.81 1.65
CA PHE A 611 9.12 -13.54 0.80
C PHE A 611 8.03 -12.84 1.59
N GLY A 612 7.31 -11.93 0.95
CA GLY A 612 6.09 -11.34 1.50
C GLY A 612 4.94 -12.36 1.57
N ILE A 613 3.94 -12.10 2.42
CA ILE A 613 2.77 -12.98 2.60
C ILE A 613 2.04 -13.21 1.27
N SER A 614 1.78 -12.13 0.53
CA SER A 614 1.13 -12.17 -0.78
C SER A 614 1.89 -13.03 -1.81
N GLN A 615 3.22 -12.99 -1.80
CA GLN A 615 4.06 -13.81 -2.70
C GLN A 615 3.97 -15.29 -2.36
N LEU A 616 4.09 -15.64 -1.07
CA LEU A 616 3.96 -17.01 -0.60
C LEU A 616 2.58 -17.60 -0.94
N HIS A 617 1.53 -16.79 -0.83
CA HIS A 617 0.17 -17.17 -1.23
C HIS A 617 0.06 -17.46 -2.73
N GLN A 618 0.60 -16.57 -3.58
CA GLN A 618 0.60 -16.76 -5.04
C GLN A 618 1.39 -18.01 -5.45
N LEU A 619 2.58 -18.21 -4.88
CA LEU A 619 3.40 -19.39 -5.10
C LEU A 619 2.65 -20.66 -4.71
N ARG A 620 2.09 -20.71 -3.49
CA ARG A 620 1.26 -21.84 -3.03
C ARG A 620 0.14 -22.17 -4.01
N GLY A 621 -0.52 -21.16 -4.59
CA GLY A 621 -1.59 -21.32 -5.56
C GLY A 621 -1.19 -21.89 -6.93
N ARG A 622 0.11 -22.13 -7.17
CA ARG A 622 0.65 -22.76 -8.40
C ARG A 622 0.62 -24.30 -8.38
N ILE A 623 0.37 -24.90 -7.22
CA ILE A 623 0.16 -26.36 -7.06
C ILE A 623 -1.29 -26.65 -6.63
N GLY A 624 -1.67 -27.94 -6.59
CA GLY A 624 -3.02 -28.34 -6.17
C GLY A 624 -4.10 -28.00 -7.19
N ARG A 625 -3.80 -28.21 -8.46
CA ARG A 625 -4.71 -27.96 -9.60
C ARG A 625 -5.08 -29.21 -10.40
N GLY A 626 -4.42 -30.33 -10.11
CA GLY A 626 -4.82 -31.64 -10.60
C GLY A 626 -5.65 -32.43 -9.58
N GLU A 627 -5.84 -33.71 -9.86
CA GLU A 627 -6.58 -34.66 -9.00
C GLU A 627 -5.80 -35.11 -7.76
N HIS A 628 -4.49 -34.83 -7.71
CA HIS A 628 -3.60 -35.32 -6.66
C HIS A 628 -3.48 -34.35 -5.47
N PRO A 629 -3.46 -34.87 -4.22
CA PRO A 629 -3.16 -34.07 -3.04
C PRO A 629 -1.80 -33.40 -3.15
N SER A 630 -1.75 -32.11 -2.82
CA SER A 630 -0.56 -31.29 -2.99
C SER A 630 -0.04 -30.76 -1.66
N VAL A 631 1.27 -30.53 -1.56
CA VAL A 631 1.94 -30.06 -0.35
C VAL A 631 2.85 -28.87 -0.65
N CYS A 632 2.74 -27.82 0.18
CA CYS A 632 3.59 -26.64 0.16
C CYS A 632 4.47 -26.63 1.42
N LEU A 633 5.78 -26.57 1.23
CA LEU A 633 6.78 -26.61 2.29
C LEU A 633 7.55 -25.29 2.30
N LEU A 634 7.55 -24.61 3.44
CA LEU A 634 8.20 -23.31 3.62
C LEU A 634 9.43 -23.48 4.51
N ALA A 635 10.63 -23.56 3.91
CA ALA A 635 11.87 -23.74 4.65
C ALA A 635 12.47 -22.39 5.07
N SER A 636 12.83 -22.25 6.35
CA SER A 636 13.44 -21.04 6.89
C SER A 636 14.49 -21.34 7.96
N TRP A 637 15.46 -20.44 8.11
CA TRP A 637 16.53 -20.49 9.12
C TRP A 637 16.31 -19.54 10.31
N VAL A 638 15.18 -18.83 10.33
CA VAL A 638 14.81 -17.95 11.45
C VAL A 638 14.26 -18.76 12.62
N PRO A 639 14.40 -18.27 13.87
CA PRO A 639 13.75 -18.91 15.01
C PRO A 639 12.23 -18.88 14.89
N PRO A 640 11.50 -19.91 15.35
CA PRO A 640 10.06 -19.99 15.19
C PRO A 640 9.28 -18.87 15.89
N ASP A 641 9.83 -18.34 16.98
CA ASP A 641 9.18 -17.31 17.81
C ASP A 641 9.54 -15.88 17.38
N SER A 642 10.42 -15.72 16.38
CA SER A 642 10.69 -14.43 15.75
C SER A 642 9.46 -13.90 15.01
N PRO A 643 9.32 -12.57 14.77
CA PRO A 643 8.23 -12.00 13.98
C PRO A 643 8.05 -12.71 12.62
N SER A 644 9.15 -12.93 11.89
CA SER A 644 9.13 -13.67 10.61
C SER A 644 8.70 -15.14 10.76
N GLY A 645 9.05 -15.79 11.88
CA GLY A 645 8.62 -17.16 12.17
C GLY A 645 7.13 -17.27 12.48
N GLN A 646 6.58 -16.31 13.25
CA GLN A 646 5.15 -16.21 13.53
C GLN A 646 4.36 -15.94 12.24
N ARG A 647 4.86 -15.05 11.37
CA ARG A 647 4.31 -14.80 10.04
C ARG A 647 4.21 -16.06 9.19
N LEU A 648 5.30 -16.82 9.07
CA LEU A 648 5.30 -18.06 8.29
C LEU A 648 4.30 -19.09 8.82
N ARG A 649 4.18 -19.21 10.15
CA ARG A 649 3.17 -20.08 10.78
C ARG A 649 1.75 -19.62 10.45
N ALA A 650 1.49 -18.32 10.47
CA ALA A 650 0.19 -17.77 10.10
C ALA A 650 -0.13 -18.05 8.62
N VAL A 651 0.84 -17.87 7.72
CA VAL A 651 0.70 -18.21 6.28
C VAL A 651 0.38 -19.70 6.08
N ALA A 652 1.05 -20.58 6.82
CA ALA A 652 0.80 -22.02 6.76
C ALA A 652 -0.53 -22.45 7.41
N GLY A 653 -1.02 -21.68 8.39
CA GLY A 653 -2.21 -22.01 9.18
C GLY A 653 -3.54 -21.70 8.51
N THR A 654 -3.55 -20.93 7.43
CA THR A 654 -4.79 -20.59 6.70
C THR A 654 -4.64 -20.76 5.20
N MET A 655 -5.69 -21.31 4.58
CA MET A 655 -5.84 -21.35 3.12
C MET A 655 -6.57 -20.11 2.58
N ASP A 656 -7.28 -19.38 3.43
CA ASP A 656 -8.08 -18.22 3.06
C ASP A 656 -7.17 -17.04 2.68
N GLY A 657 -7.16 -16.70 1.40
CA GLY A 657 -6.36 -15.59 0.90
C GLY A 657 -6.78 -14.21 1.46
N PHE A 658 -8.04 -14.03 1.89
CA PHE A 658 -8.50 -12.77 2.52
C PHE A 658 -7.89 -12.60 3.91
N ALA A 659 -7.91 -13.66 4.72
CA ALA A 659 -7.27 -13.65 6.03
C ALA A 659 -5.76 -13.36 5.94
N LEU A 660 -5.10 -13.85 4.87
CA LEU A 660 -3.69 -13.54 4.59
C LEU A 660 -3.47 -12.10 4.16
N ALA A 661 -4.39 -11.51 3.39
CA ALA A 661 -4.32 -10.12 2.99
C ALA A 661 -4.44 -9.18 4.19
N ASP A 662 -5.36 -9.47 5.12
CA ASP A 662 -5.52 -8.69 6.35
C ASP A 662 -4.27 -8.79 7.24
N LEU A 663 -3.61 -9.95 7.26
CA LEU A 663 -2.32 -10.12 7.94
C LEU A 663 -1.19 -9.32 7.25
N ASP A 664 -1.14 -9.32 5.92
CA ASP A 664 -0.15 -8.54 5.13
C ASP A 664 -0.33 -7.03 5.38
N LEU A 665 -1.58 -6.55 5.50
CA LEU A 665 -1.87 -5.16 5.83
C LEU A 665 -1.42 -4.78 7.24
N LYS A 666 -1.55 -5.68 8.22
CA LYS A 666 -1.10 -5.43 9.60
C LYS A 666 0.43 -5.39 9.72
N GLU A 667 1.14 -6.13 8.88
CA GLU A 667 2.61 -6.13 8.89
C GLU A 667 3.21 -4.96 8.11
N ARG A 668 2.54 -4.48 7.05
CA ARG A 668 2.99 -3.35 6.26
C ARG A 668 2.54 -2.03 6.90
N LYS A 669 3.42 -1.03 6.91
CA LYS A 669 2.99 0.34 7.23
C LYS A 669 2.10 0.85 6.09
N GLU A 670 1.00 1.49 6.42
CA GLU A 670 -0.06 1.92 5.49
C GLU A 670 0.45 2.85 4.38
N GLY A 671 1.54 3.57 4.63
CA GLY A 671 2.21 4.45 3.66
C GLY A 671 2.76 3.74 2.42
N ASP A 672 3.04 2.43 2.49
CA ASP A 672 3.46 1.63 1.32
C ASP A 672 2.28 1.25 0.42
N VAL A 673 1.06 1.20 0.97
CA VAL A 673 -0.17 0.77 0.25
C VAL A 673 -0.82 1.93 -0.50
N LEU A 674 -0.76 3.13 0.06
CA LEU A 674 -1.28 4.38 -0.55
C LEU A 674 -0.23 5.13 -1.38
N GLY A 675 0.93 4.50 -1.62
CA GLY A 675 2.15 5.12 -2.15
C GLY A 675 1.97 6.01 -3.39
N ARG A 676 2.66 7.17 -3.35
CA ARG A 676 2.85 8.22 -4.37
C ARG A 676 1.90 8.18 -5.58
N ASN A 677 0.79 8.92 -5.49
CA ASN A 677 0.03 9.32 -6.68
C ASN A 677 0.70 10.51 -7.40
N GLN A 678 0.64 10.45 -8.74
CA GLN A 678 0.84 11.40 -9.86
C GLN A 678 1.72 12.68 -9.72
N SER A 679 1.89 13.30 -8.55
CA SER A 679 2.60 14.58 -8.39
C SER A 679 3.93 14.48 -7.62
N GLY A 680 4.29 13.29 -7.15
CA GLY A 680 5.40 13.09 -6.23
C GLY A 680 5.05 13.40 -4.76
N LYS A 681 3.81 13.86 -4.47
CA LYS A 681 3.28 13.98 -3.11
C LYS A 681 2.58 12.69 -2.70
N ALA A 682 3.02 12.08 -1.60
CA ALA A 682 2.33 10.93 -1.03
C ALA A 682 1.03 11.38 -0.36
N ILE A 683 -0.10 10.76 -0.69
CA ILE A 683 -1.30 10.86 0.14
C ILE A 683 -0.93 10.17 1.45
N THR A 684 -0.76 10.97 2.50
CA THR A 684 -0.36 10.48 3.82
C THR A 684 -1.56 10.53 4.73
N LEU A 685 -2.13 9.37 5.04
CA LEU A 685 -3.04 9.23 6.18
C LEU A 685 -2.22 9.48 7.46
N ARG A 686 -2.72 10.35 8.35
CA ARG A 686 -2.00 10.72 9.57
C ARG A 686 -2.51 9.95 10.77
N LEU A 687 -3.82 9.74 10.84
CA LEU A 687 -4.49 9.04 11.95
C LEU A 687 -5.22 7.79 11.47
N LEU A 688 -5.78 7.81 10.26
CA LEU A 688 -6.51 6.67 9.72
C LEU A 688 -5.59 5.50 9.38
N SER A 689 -5.59 4.48 10.25
CA SER A 689 -5.11 3.14 9.90
C SER A 689 -6.14 2.38 9.07
N LEU A 690 -5.72 1.85 7.91
CA LEU A 690 -6.52 0.93 7.10
C LEU A 690 -6.68 -0.45 7.76
N ALA A 691 -5.80 -0.82 8.69
CA ALA A 691 -5.86 -2.12 9.36
C ALA A 691 -6.83 -2.10 10.57
N GLU A 692 -6.91 -0.96 11.27
CA GLU A 692 -7.64 -0.86 12.53
C GLU A 692 -9.03 -0.22 12.37
N HIS A 693 -9.21 0.69 11.40
CA HIS A 693 -10.43 1.52 11.31
C HIS A 693 -11.38 1.10 10.17
N GLU A 694 -11.59 -0.20 9.95
CA GLU A 694 -12.54 -0.67 8.93
C GLU A 694 -13.95 -0.09 9.14
N GLU A 695 -14.43 -0.08 10.38
CA GLU A 695 -15.77 0.41 10.73
C GLU A 695 -15.96 1.89 10.34
N TYR A 696 -14.94 2.74 10.58
CA TYR A 696 -14.99 4.15 10.21
C TYR A 696 -14.98 4.33 8.70
N ILE A 697 -14.19 3.55 7.97
CA ILE A 697 -14.12 3.64 6.50
C ILE A 697 -15.46 3.23 5.87
N VAL A 698 -16.10 2.18 6.39
CA VAL A 698 -17.41 1.72 5.90
C VAL A 698 -18.50 2.75 6.21
N ALA A 699 -18.58 3.24 7.45
CA ALA A 699 -19.57 4.25 7.83
C ALA A 699 -19.39 5.56 7.04
N ALA A 700 -18.16 6.03 6.90
CA ALA A 700 -17.84 7.20 6.09
C ALA A 700 -18.25 7.02 4.63
N ARG A 701 -18.08 5.82 4.06
CA ARG A 701 -18.51 5.52 2.68
C ARG A 701 -20.01 5.62 2.52
N ASP A 702 -20.76 4.96 3.41
CA ASP A 702 -22.21 4.94 3.35
C ASP A 702 -22.79 6.35 3.49
N PHE A 703 -22.22 7.15 4.42
CA PHE A 703 -22.53 8.57 4.55
C PHE A 703 -22.20 9.36 3.28
N CYS A 704 -20.99 9.24 2.73
CA CYS A 704 -20.58 10.00 1.54
C CYS A 704 -21.45 9.65 0.31
N ILE A 705 -21.83 8.39 0.12
CA ILE A 705 -22.73 7.97 -0.97
C ILE A 705 -24.09 8.66 -0.84
N GLN A 706 -24.66 8.72 0.36
CA GLN A 706 -25.94 9.38 0.62
C GLN A 706 -25.81 10.90 0.46
N ALA A 707 -24.76 11.50 1.01
CA ALA A 707 -24.53 12.94 0.98
C ALA A 707 -24.25 13.48 -0.44
N TYR A 708 -23.76 12.64 -1.36
CA TYR A 708 -23.45 13.04 -2.73
C TYR A 708 -24.69 13.36 -3.58
N GLU A 709 -25.90 13.13 -3.09
CA GLU A 709 -27.11 13.73 -3.68
C GLU A 709 -27.01 15.26 -3.82
N ASN A 710 -26.19 15.91 -2.96
CA ASN A 710 -25.77 17.29 -3.12
C ASN A 710 -24.24 17.39 -3.29
N PRO A 711 -23.71 17.37 -4.53
CA PRO A 711 -22.27 17.28 -4.78
C PRO A 711 -21.50 18.56 -4.41
N ASN A 712 -22.18 19.69 -4.22
CA ASN A 712 -21.57 21.00 -3.94
C ASN A 712 -21.51 21.31 -2.44
N ASN A 713 -21.21 20.32 -1.59
CA ASN A 713 -21.03 20.56 -0.16
C ASN A 713 -19.60 21.10 0.12
N PRO A 714 -19.44 22.38 0.50
CA PRO A 714 -18.13 23.00 0.65
C PRO A 714 -17.33 22.43 1.83
N GLU A 715 -17.99 21.96 2.89
CA GLU A 715 -17.33 21.42 4.08
C GLU A 715 -16.75 20.02 3.78
N LEU A 716 -17.50 19.18 3.07
CA LEU A 716 -17.01 17.88 2.59
C LEU A 716 -15.93 18.03 1.50
N ALA A 717 -16.06 19.04 0.63
CA ALA A 717 -15.02 19.38 -0.35
C ALA A 717 -13.71 19.80 0.35
N LEU A 718 -13.79 20.58 1.43
CA LEU A 718 -12.61 20.97 2.21
C LEU A 718 -11.91 19.77 2.85
N LEU A 719 -12.67 18.81 3.41
CA LEU A 719 -12.11 17.55 3.92
C LEU A 719 -11.43 16.72 2.82
N ALA A 720 -12.06 16.66 1.64
CA ALA A 720 -11.55 15.89 0.50
C ALA A 720 -10.38 16.52 -0.23
N ALA A 721 -10.18 17.84 -0.12
CA ALA A 721 -9.18 18.60 -0.87
C ALA A 721 -7.74 18.07 -0.70
N ARG A 722 -7.43 17.43 0.44
CA ARG A 722 -6.11 16.82 0.69
C ARG A 722 -5.89 15.48 -0.02
N PHE A 723 -6.96 14.87 -0.51
CA PHE A 723 -6.98 13.56 -1.17
C PHE A 723 -7.15 13.68 -2.70
N THR A 724 -7.47 14.87 -3.21
CA THR A 724 -7.66 15.15 -4.64
C THR A 724 -6.37 15.66 -5.31
N ASN A 725 -6.14 15.27 -6.58
CA ASN A 725 -4.94 15.64 -7.36
C ASN A 725 -4.94 17.08 -7.91
N THR A 726 -5.95 17.89 -7.61
CA THR A 726 -6.03 19.29 -8.06
C THR A 726 -5.25 20.18 -7.09
N ASP A 727 -4.53 21.19 -7.60
CA ASP A 727 -3.89 22.19 -6.76
C ASP A 727 -4.92 22.75 -5.76
N ARG A 728 -4.64 22.61 -4.46
CA ARG A 728 -5.61 22.84 -3.38
C ARG A 728 -6.24 24.25 -3.41
N ILE A 729 -5.51 25.21 -3.95
CA ILE A 729 -5.96 26.60 -4.15
C ILE A 729 -6.95 26.68 -5.33
N GLU A 730 -6.68 26.01 -6.45
CA GLU A 730 -7.63 25.95 -7.57
C GLU A 730 -8.89 25.14 -7.28
N TYR A 731 -8.81 24.17 -6.36
CA TYR A 731 -9.97 23.36 -5.95
C TYR A 731 -10.92 24.15 -5.04
N LEU A 732 -10.37 24.93 -4.10
CA LEU A 732 -11.14 25.82 -3.22
C LEU A 732 -11.72 27.03 -3.96
N ASP A 733 -11.07 27.52 -5.03
CA ASP A 733 -11.61 28.60 -5.88
C ASP A 733 -12.72 28.12 -6.85
N LYS A 734 -12.89 26.80 -7.04
CA LYS A 734 -13.88 26.18 -7.93
C LYS A 734 -15.11 25.60 -7.19
N SER A 735 -15.02 25.45 -5.87
CA SER A 735 -16.11 24.99 -4.99
C SER A 735 -16.83 26.20 -4.39
#